data_AF-A0A9W4P2U4-F1
#
_entry.id   AF-A0A9W4P2U4-F1
#
_cell.length_a   1.000
_cell.length_b   1.000
_cell.length_c   1.000
_cell.angle_alpha   90.00
_cell.angle_beta   90.00
_cell.angle_gamma   90.00
#
_symmetry.space_group_name_H-M   'P 1'
#
loop_
_entity.id
_entity.type
_entity.pdbx_description
1 polymer ?
#
loop_
_entity_poly.entity_id
_entity_poly.type
_entity_poly.pdbx_seq_one_letter_code
_entity_poly.pdbx_strand_id
1 'polypeptide(L)'
;MAPFQIAEEVEDGSRIVQICDAKSQEARTIGLFIASSVDKLRDAQLALRTWASGNCVNLATSKTSKISLSALEASKKSKRSSVMSLFSNTLTTRGDCRAIQVSSGDSCGALASRCGISANDFTKYNSQKGLCSSLRPKQYVCCSSGSLPDMRPKPQADGTCATYTIQDNDNCNDIAAQFSLTKKDIEDFNKATWGWAGCSRLNRDQVICASKGNTPMPAEYSSAVCGPQKPGTKKPEGQFTGFNLTKLNPCPLKACCSGWGFCGTTDEFCTESPADTGAPGAFKTGTSGCISNCGTEIVGNDDKPKAFRRVTYFEAFNVKRDCLNMDVREIADDKLTHVHFAFAGLSEDFEITFDEAFKDQFDAFAKMDASWSKILSFGGWAESTDAATFQRYKDVVKPGNREKFANHVVDFVKKYDLDGIDFDWEYPGATDIPGVPGGEGETESYLEFLKLMKERLGGKSLSIALPASYWYLKPFPVEKMAKYLDYFIYMTYDLHGQWDFGNQYASPGCNGGNCLRSHVNKTETHNALAMITKAGVPANKVIVGIASYGRSFGMKDPSCTGPMCKFTGDFDTSTAQVGSCTNTGGYISNAELLVLSDNAVLGHPGYHAKSWHDDDSDSDIMVYGENEEAHSWVAYMNDDTKSSRISWVEGLNFGGVSDWAVDLGEWYDGEDPDDDSGSSLSGRTFNGCPSDDWPDTLDELNDNLDKIDAECQSQAVVHVLLQHVNDAVTDYKEVSSADYDEKFKYYAQWIKDGINGSLDKFMIGNGTKYMDCEWRSAATSGSGPCTEKQRGTDKGIQDVTWKMRDEDGFYKALSDEYGIQKDWIKWVKSHEILQPCTCPIPGDPCLMCSPGMLSGELYYNYPRRKDDDDIDVPNPKKVVDAAIPNITSLSTTMLSTYFEMRTFTLDADYGDVATSFSMPVFMMQDATESMKTIKKIGAEAEEKQKNKLIMMILTIVFAVIPFAGEAAAAIGGVAAIARVALVIGEAGNAALTVADIVNDPASAPFAIAGLLVGAGAAGRPSRKMFSEAAGARKALSADKLKLFSESFQHKDRIVQKIVKKCLA
;
A
#
# COMPACT_ATOMS: atom_id res chain seq x y z
N MET A 1 55.48 64.26 23.55
CA MET A 1 55.79 63.68 22.23
C MET A 1 55.74 62.17 22.40
N ALA A 2 54.73 61.50 21.85
CA ALA A 2 54.56 60.06 21.99
C ALA A 2 55.31 59.31 20.86
N PRO A 3 56.00 58.20 21.14
CA PRO A 3 56.62 57.36 20.11
C PRO A 3 55.56 56.57 19.31
N PHE A 4 55.79 56.44 18.01
CA PHE A 4 54.98 55.67 17.05
C PHE A 4 55.65 54.30 16.83
N GLN A 5 54.95 53.17 16.95
CA GLN A 5 55.54 51.83 16.80
C GLN A 5 54.80 50.98 15.75
N ILE A 6 55.54 50.31 14.86
CA ILE A 6 55.06 49.33 13.87
C ILE A 6 55.78 48.00 14.08
N ALA A 7 55.07 46.87 14.13
CA ALA A 7 55.68 45.53 14.10
C ALA A 7 55.13 44.69 12.95
N GLU A 8 55.99 43.87 12.33
CA GLU A 8 55.64 42.92 11.26
C GLU A 8 56.04 41.51 11.69
N GLU A 9 55.08 40.58 11.75
CA GLU A 9 55.33 39.14 11.67
C GLU A 9 54.87 38.68 10.29
N VAL A 10 55.83 38.38 9.41
CA VAL A 10 55.58 38.13 7.97
C VAL A 10 55.15 36.67 7.68
N GLU A 11 54.81 35.88 8.69
CA GLU A 11 54.37 34.49 8.47
C GLU A 11 52.89 34.21 8.72
N ASP A 12 52.09 35.15 9.27
CA ASP A 12 50.66 34.86 9.57
C ASP A 12 49.68 36.03 9.32
N GLY A 13 50.07 36.97 8.46
CA GLY A 13 49.12 37.89 7.78
C GLY A 13 48.44 39.00 8.59
N SER A 14 48.69 39.13 9.90
CA SER A 14 48.11 40.19 10.75
C SER A 14 49.05 41.38 10.95
N ARG A 15 48.54 42.62 10.92
CA ARG A 15 49.34 43.85 11.11
C ARG A 15 48.77 44.73 12.22
N ILE A 16 49.66 45.32 13.03
CA ILE A 16 49.28 46.28 14.07
C ILE A 16 50.04 47.61 13.92
N VAL A 17 49.33 48.71 14.09
CA VAL A 17 49.89 50.06 14.16
C VAL A 17 49.30 50.76 15.38
N GLN A 18 50.13 51.33 16.25
CA GLN A 18 49.65 52.00 17.46
C GLN A 18 50.44 53.27 17.81
N ILE A 19 49.74 54.20 18.43
CA ILE A 19 50.26 55.38 19.14
C ILE A 19 49.75 55.28 20.57
N CYS A 20 50.68 55.20 21.52
CA CYS A 20 50.36 55.10 22.93
C CYS A 20 51.46 55.78 23.77
N ASP A 21 51.08 56.45 24.85
CA ASP A 21 51.99 57.07 25.81
C ASP A 21 51.66 56.56 27.22
N ALA A 22 52.40 55.56 27.68
CA ALA A 22 52.18 54.90 28.96
C ALA A 22 52.53 55.78 30.19
N LYS A 23 53.00 57.02 30.00
CA LYS A 23 53.42 57.93 31.10
C LYS A 23 52.51 59.14 31.31
N SER A 24 51.44 59.27 30.52
CA SER A 24 50.49 60.39 30.59
C SER A 24 49.27 60.04 31.46
N GLN A 25 48.82 60.94 32.34
CA GLN A 25 47.54 60.78 33.07
C GLN A 25 46.30 61.04 32.20
N GLU A 26 46.49 61.35 30.92
CA GLU A 26 45.44 61.38 29.90
C GLU A 26 45.69 60.23 28.92
N ALA A 27 44.81 59.22 28.91
CA ALA A 27 44.93 58.06 28.03
C ALA A 27 44.63 58.48 26.58
N ARG A 28 45.68 58.66 25.77
CA ARG A 28 45.57 58.90 24.32
C ARG A 28 46.18 57.71 23.59
N THR A 29 45.37 56.67 23.42
CA THR A 29 45.75 55.47 22.66
C THR A 29 44.95 55.39 21.37
N ILE A 30 45.65 55.33 20.24
CA ILE A 30 45.06 55.08 18.92
C ILE A 30 45.74 53.86 18.33
N GLY A 31 44.96 52.84 17.98
CA GLY A 31 45.47 51.59 17.43
C GLY A 31 44.64 51.15 16.22
N LEU A 32 45.30 50.55 15.23
CA LEU A 32 44.70 49.89 14.09
C LEU A 32 45.22 48.44 14.05
N PHE A 33 44.29 47.49 14.02
CA PHE A 33 44.59 46.07 13.83
C PHE A 33 43.99 45.62 12.50
N ILE A 34 44.79 44.97 11.66
CA ILE A 34 44.34 44.39 10.40
C ILE A 34 44.49 42.87 10.53
N ALA A 35 43.35 42.17 10.57
CA ALA A 35 43.28 40.72 10.59
C ALA A 35 43.13 40.18 9.16
N SER A 36 43.87 39.13 8.82
CA SER A 36 43.80 38.46 7.51
C SER A 36 42.65 37.43 7.40
N SER A 37 42.11 36.96 8.53
CA SER A 37 41.06 35.93 8.58
C SER A 37 40.21 36.00 9.88
N VAL A 38 39.04 35.35 9.88
CA VAL A 38 38.01 35.45 10.95
C VAL A 38 38.44 34.77 12.26
N ASP A 39 39.28 33.74 12.19
CA ASP A 39 39.82 33.03 13.37
C ASP A 39 40.81 33.89 14.18
N LYS A 40 41.35 34.97 13.59
CA LYS A 40 42.21 35.95 14.27
C LYS A 40 41.45 37.09 14.95
N LEU A 41 40.10 37.06 14.97
CA LEU A 41 39.29 38.06 15.68
C LEU A 41 39.61 38.11 17.18
N ARG A 42 40.00 36.98 17.78
CA ARG A 42 40.33 36.91 19.21
C ARG A 42 41.53 37.79 19.55
N ASP A 43 42.53 37.87 18.67
CA ASP A 43 43.72 38.69 18.86
C ASP A 43 43.41 40.18 18.65
N ALA A 44 42.54 40.50 17.69
CA ALA A 44 42.02 41.85 17.50
C ALA A 44 41.21 42.34 18.71
N GLN A 45 40.39 41.46 19.30
CA GLN A 45 39.63 41.76 20.53
C GLN A 45 40.55 41.95 21.74
N LEU A 46 41.64 41.18 21.84
CA LEU A 46 42.65 41.37 22.89
C LEU A 46 43.36 42.72 22.75
N ALA A 47 43.78 43.08 21.53
CA ALA A 47 44.42 44.37 21.24
C ALA A 47 43.50 45.56 21.56
N LEU A 48 42.22 45.47 21.16
CA LEU A 48 41.20 46.46 21.51
C LEU A 48 41.00 46.62 23.01
N ARG A 49 40.98 45.52 23.78
CA ARG A 49 40.93 45.58 25.24
C ARG A 49 42.15 46.28 25.85
N THR A 50 43.35 45.96 25.36
CA THR A 50 44.58 46.59 25.83
C THR A 50 44.57 48.09 25.55
N TRP A 51 44.15 48.51 24.35
CA TRP A 51 44.06 49.93 24.00
C TRP A 51 42.96 50.69 24.76
N ALA A 52 41.79 50.07 24.95
CA ALA A 52 40.71 50.65 25.75
C ALA A 52 41.13 50.88 27.21
N SER A 53 42.07 50.09 27.72
CA SER A 53 42.67 50.27 29.05
C SER A 53 43.82 51.32 29.11
N GLY A 54 44.11 52.00 27.99
CA GLY A 54 45.16 53.01 27.91
C GLY A 54 46.59 52.45 27.77
N ASN A 55 46.75 51.14 27.55
CA ASN A 55 48.04 50.47 27.47
C ASN A 55 48.48 50.19 26.02
N CYS A 56 49.78 49.98 25.80
CA CYS A 56 50.33 49.50 24.52
C CYS A 56 50.29 47.97 24.46
N VAL A 57 49.93 47.42 23.29
CA VAL A 57 50.12 45.98 23.03
C VAL A 57 51.62 45.70 22.94
N ASN A 58 52.10 44.64 23.60
CA ASN A 58 53.53 44.27 23.58
C ASN A 58 53.89 43.60 22.25
N LEU A 59 54.89 44.12 21.55
CA LEU A 59 55.28 43.70 20.21
C LEU A 59 56.74 43.25 20.21
N ALA A 60 56.98 41.97 19.93
CA ALA A 60 58.31 41.36 20.03
C ALA A 60 59.33 41.93 19.01
N THR A 61 58.88 42.44 17.86
CA THR A 61 59.72 42.97 16.76
C THR A 61 59.17 44.28 16.19
N SER A 62 59.34 45.40 16.91
CA SER A 62 58.83 46.72 16.47
C SER A 62 59.90 47.70 15.95
N LYS A 63 59.58 48.47 14.91
CA LYS A 63 60.27 49.69 14.45
C LYS A 63 59.53 50.92 15.00
N THR A 64 60.28 51.87 15.59
CA THR A 64 59.70 53.08 16.21
C THR A 64 60.01 54.35 15.39
N SER A 65 59.07 55.29 15.27
CA SER A 65 59.22 56.63 14.67
C SER A 65 58.58 57.72 15.56
N LYS A 66 58.78 59.02 15.30
CA LYS A 66 58.15 60.12 16.09
C LYS A 66 57.26 60.99 15.19
N ILE A 67 56.04 61.30 15.64
CA ILE A 67 55.08 62.19 14.96
C ILE A 67 54.55 63.22 15.97
N SER A 68 54.32 64.47 15.54
CA SER A 68 53.75 65.54 16.38
C SER A 68 52.29 65.80 16.01
N LEU A 69 51.38 65.82 16.99
CA LEU A 69 49.95 66.09 16.83
C LEU A 69 49.56 67.29 17.70
N SER A 70 48.91 68.29 17.11
CA SER A 70 48.40 69.49 17.79
C SER A 70 46.89 69.35 18.02
N ALA A 71 46.41 69.54 19.24
CA ALA A 71 44.99 69.64 19.56
C ALA A 71 44.64 71.10 19.92
N LEU A 72 43.52 71.62 19.38
CA LEU A 72 43.02 72.97 19.62
C LEU A 72 42.35 73.08 21.00
N GLU A 73 42.85 73.98 21.86
CA GLU A 73 42.19 74.42 23.09
C GLU A 73 41.29 75.65 22.81
N ALA A 74 40.04 75.61 23.26
CA ALA A 74 39.15 76.77 23.27
C ALA A 74 39.14 77.42 24.67
N SER A 75 39.85 78.54 24.80
CA SER A 75 39.85 79.43 25.96
C SER A 75 38.74 80.49 25.83
N LYS A 76 37.91 80.67 26.87
CA LYS A 76 37.25 81.95 27.16
C LYS A 76 37.29 82.26 28.67
N LYS A 77 38.00 83.34 29.01
CA LYS A 77 38.06 83.96 30.33
C LYS A 77 36.72 84.62 30.69
N SER A 78 36.28 84.46 31.94
CA SER A 78 35.26 85.32 32.57
C SER A 78 35.89 86.05 33.76
N LYS A 79 35.75 87.39 33.77
CA LYS A 79 36.24 88.28 34.83
C LYS A 79 35.30 88.21 36.03
N ARG A 80 35.87 88.06 37.23
CA ARG A 80 35.18 88.26 38.52
C ARG A 80 34.74 89.72 38.64
N SER A 81 33.48 89.94 39.00
CA SER A 81 33.03 91.13 39.73
C SER A 81 32.34 90.65 41.01
N SER A 82 32.69 91.24 42.13
CA SER A 82 32.08 91.01 43.44
C SER A 82 31.01 92.07 43.64
N VAL A 83 29.79 91.67 43.98
CA VAL A 83 28.80 92.55 44.62
C VAL A 83 28.16 91.76 45.76
N MET A 84 28.35 92.24 46.99
CA MET A 84 27.57 91.82 48.16
C MET A 84 26.14 92.36 48.02
N SER A 85 25.13 91.56 48.34
CA SER A 85 23.85 92.05 48.83
C SER A 85 23.21 91.03 49.76
N LEU A 86 22.62 91.58 50.82
CA LEU A 86 22.03 90.97 51.99
C LEU A 86 20.60 90.41 51.75
N PHE A 87 20.27 89.39 52.55
CA PHE A 87 18.97 88.86 53.02
C PHE A 87 17.71 88.88 52.13
N SER A 88 17.03 87.71 52.04
CA SER A 88 15.63 87.55 52.49
C SER A 88 15.20 86.07 52.43
N ASN A 89 14.68 85.54 53.53
CA ASN A 89 13.96 84.28 53.58
C ASN A 89 12.61 84.44 52.88
N THR A 90 12.38 83.70 51.79
CA THR A 90 11.04 83.43 51.27
C THR A 90 10.94 81.93 50.94
N LEU A 91 10.09 81.23 51.70
CA LEU A 91 9.68 79.87 51.43
C LEU A 91 8.93 79.84 50.09
N THR A 92 9.57 79.27 49.07
CA THR A 92 8.91 78.85 47.83
C THR A 92 8.83 77.33 47.81
N THR A 93 7.74 76.81 47.26
CA THR A 93 7.57 75.40 46.91
C THR A 93 8.83 74.92 46.18
N ARG A 94 9.46 73.82 46.64
CA ARG A 94 10.69 73.29 46.03
C ARG A 94 10.45 73.09 44.52
N GLY A 95 11.04 73.95 43.70
CA GLY A 95 11.11 73.74 42.26
C GLY A 95 11.99 72.54 41.95
N ASP A 96 11.84 72.02 40.74
CA ASP A 96 12.72 70.96 40.23
C ASP A 96 14.17 71.43 40.22
N CYS A 97 15.08 70.53 40.55
CA CYS A 97 16.50 70.80 40.46
C CYS A 97 16.95 70.83 38.99
N ARG A 98 18.04 71.55 38.71
CA ARG A 98 18.77 71.37 37.46
C ARG A 98 19.41 69.98 37.49
N ALA A 99 18.88 69.01 36.76
CA ALA A 99 19.38 67.64 36.76
C ALA A 99 20.39 67.38 35.62
N ILE A 100 21.34 66.47 35.85
CA ILE A 100 22.21 65.89 34.80
C ILE A 100 22.10 64.37 34.82
N GLN A 101 22.42 63.75 33.69
CA GLN A 101 22.41 62.31 33.54
C GLN A 101 23.81 61.71 33.78
N VAL A 102 23.84 60.59 34.51
CA VAL A 102 25.03 59.79 34.80
C VAL A 102 25.50 59.06 33.54
N SER A 103 26.77 59.21 33.20
CA SER A 103 27.47 58.48 32.14
C SER A 103 28.19 57.27 32.71
N SER A 104 28.50 56.27 31.87
CA SER A 104 29.26 55.10 32.32
C SER A 104 30.63 55.50 32.86
N GLY A 105 30.99 54.98 34.04
CA GLY A 105 32.25 55.31 34.73
C GLY A 105 32.22 56.60 35.56
N ASP A 106 31.11 57.34 35.59
CA ASP A 106 31.00 58.54 36.41
C ASP A 106 31.11 58.24 37.91
N SER A 107 31.94 59.03 38.60
CA SER A 107 31.92 59.15 40.04
C SER A 107 31.13 60.39 40.46
N CYS A 108 30.68 60.46 41.71
CA CYS A 108 30.08 61.68 42.26
C CYS A 108 30.99 62.93 42.11
N GLY A 109 32.32 62.75 42.14
CA GLY A 109 33.28 63.83 41.91
C GLY A 109 33.28 64.33 40.46
N ALA A 110 33.19 63.42 39.49
CA ALA A 110 33.05 63.76 38.07
C ALA A 110 31.73 64.48 37.79
N LEU A 111 30.63 63.99 38.40
CA LEU A 111 29.30 64.59 38.28
C LEU A 111 29.24 65.98 38.92
N ALA A 112 29.82 66.16 40.12
CA ALA A 112 29.91 67.47 40.77
C ALA A 112 30.66 68.49 39.89
N SER A 113 31.76 68.06 39.27
CA SER A 113 32.53 68.87 38.32
C SER A 113 31.72 69.24 37.09
N ARG A 114 31.00 68.28 36.49
CA ARG A 114 30.10 68.52 35.34
C ARG A 114 28.93 69.44 35.70
N CYS A 115 28.44 69.37 36.93
CA CYS A 115 27.43 70.27 37.48
C CYS A 115 27.96 71.69 37.74
N GLY A 116 29.28 71.89 37.78
CA GLY A 116 29.91 73.15 38.16
C GLY A 116 29.71 73.53 39.63
N ILE A 117 29.60 72.54 40.53
CA ILE A 117 29.36 72.73 41.98
C ILE A 117 30.39 71.99 42.82
N SER A 118 30.47 72.32 44.12
CA SER A 118 31.35 71.59 45.04
C SER A 118 30.84 70.16 45.31
N ALA A 119 31.73 69.23 45.67
CA ALA A 119 31.34 67.87 46.06
C ALA A 119 30.38 67.85 47.28
N ASN A 120 30.53 68.83 48.18
CA ASN A 120 29.64 69.01 49.32
C ASN A 120 28.24 69.44 48.88
N ASP A 121 28.14 70.37 47.93
CA ASP A 121 26.86 70.79 47.36
C ASP A 121 26.19 69.66 46.58
N PHE A 122 26.96 68.89 45.79
CA PHE A 122 26.44 67.73 45.08
C PHE A 122 25.86 66.68 46.04
N THR A 123 26.57 66.38 47.14
CA THR A 123 26.08 65.45 48.18
C THR A 123 24.86 66.00 48.91
N LYS A 124 24.82 67.30 49.17
CA LYS A 124 23.67 68.00 49.78
C LYS A 124 22.43 67.94 48.89
N TYR A 125 22.58 68.13 47.59
CA TYR A 125 21.48 68.07 46.63
C TYR A 125 21.01 66.62 46.38
N ASN A 126 21.89 65.64 46.56
CA ASN A 126 21.62 64.22 46.33
C ASN A 126 21.84 63.38 47.60
N SER A 127 21.06 63.66 48.63
CA SER A 127 21.23 63.12 50.00
C SER A 127 20.90 61.62 50.18
N GLN A 128 20.68 60.88 49.08
CA GLN A 128 20.41 59.45 49.14
C GLN A 128 21.65 58.69 49.65
N LYS A 129 21.50 57.94 50.74
CA LYS A 129 22.58 57.14 51.32
C LYS A 129 23.10 56.12 50.31
N GLY A 130 24.43 56.06 50.12
CA GLY A 130 25.08 55.13 49.21
C GLY A 130 24.94 55.45 47.72
N LEU A 131 24.45 56.65 47.35
CA LEU A 131 24.30 57.04 45.95
C LEU A 131 25.60 56.89 45.16
N CYS A 132 26.72 57.39 45.67
CA CYS A 132 28.00 57.40 44.95
C CYS A 132 28.58 56.03 44.66
N SER A 133 28.21 55.01 45.45
CA SER A 133 28.58 53.61 45.23
C SER A 133 27.55 52.82 44.42
N SER A 134 26.42 53.45 44.08
CA SER A 134 25.30 52.82 43.38
C SER A 134 24.87 53.58 42.12
N LEU A 135 25.67 54.55 41.67
CA LEU A 135 25.43 55.30 40.43
C LEU A 135 25.29 54.33 39.27
N ARG A 136 24.22 54.51 38.51
CA ARG A 136 23.98 53.74 37.28
C ARG A 136 24.02 54.67 36.07
N PRO A 137 24.57 54.23 34.93
CA PRO A 137 24.40 54.95 33.68
C PRO A 137 22.91 55.28 33.46
N LYS A 138 22.64 56.42 32.84
CA LYS A 138 21.30 56.94 32.52
C LYS A 138 20.45 57.44 33.71
N GLN A 139 20.86 57.22 34.96
CA GLN A 139 20.22 57.80 36.15
C GLN A 139 20.35 59.34 36.16
N TYR A 140 19.35 60.05 36.66
CA TYR A 140 19.44 61.50 36.90
C TYR A 140 19.84 61.85 38.33
N VAL A 141 20.66 62.88 38.46
CA VAL A 141 21.10 63.47 39.74
C VAL A 141 20.99 65.00 39.68
N CYS A 142 20.78 65.63 40.83
CA CYS A 142 20.60 67.08 40.95
C CYS A 142 21.93 67.85 41.00
N CYS A 143 22.04 68.91 40.19
CA CYS A 143 23.11 69.92 40.25
C CYS A 143 22.71 71.19 41.03
N SER A 144 21.48 71.27 41.55
CA SER A 144 21.00 72.38 42.38
C SER A 144 20.06 71.87 43.47
N SER A 145 19.72 72.71 44.45
CA SER A 145 18.68 72.38 45.42
C SER A 145 17.32 72.23 44.72
N GLY A 146 16.57 71.19 45.09
CA GLY A 146 15.26 70.89 44.51
C GLY A 146 14.95 69.40 44.61
N SER A 147 13.84 68.99 44.02
CA SER A 147 13.55 67.58 43.76
C SER A 147 13.99 67.22 42.34
N LEU A 148 14.27 65.95 42.05
CA LEU A 148 14.49 65.54 40.65
C LEU A 148 13.22 65.82 39.82
N PRO A 149 13.35 66.42 38.62
CA PRO A 149 12.21 66.57 37.72
C PRO A 149 11.58 65.22 37.38
N ASP A 150 10.26 65.18 37.20
CA ASP A 150 9.57 63.99 36.69
C ASP A 150 9.89 63.80 35.21
N MET A 151 10.72 62.81 34.90
CA MET A 151 11.14 62.48 33.53
C MET A 151 10.20 61.47 32.84
N ARG A 152 9.05 61.14 33.44
CA ARG A 152 8.10 60.18 32.87
C ARG A 152 7.55 60.72 31.54
N PRO A 153 7.75 59.99 30.44
CA PRO A 153 7.30 60.45 29.14
C PRO A 153 5.77 60.32 29.03
N LYS A 154 5.15 61.25 28.32
CA LYS A 154 3.71 61.22 28.03
C LYS A 154 3.43 60.39 26.78
N PRO A 155 2.23 59.80 26.66
CA PRO A 155 1.81 59.16 25.41
C PRO A 155 1.92 60.12 24.23
N GLN A 156 2.12 59.57 23.04
CA GLN A 156 2.09 60.28 21.77
C GLN A 156 0.69 60.87 21.51
N ALA A 157 0.60 61.84 20.60
CA ALA A 157 -0.64 62.54 20.30
C ALA A 157 -1.75 61.62 19.77
N ASP A 158 -1.37 60.50 19.15
CA ASP A 158 -2.28 59.48 18.62
C ASP A 158 -2.69 58.41 19.66
N GLY A 159 -2.30 58.59 20.93
CA GLY A 159 -2.61 57.68 22.02
C GLY A 159 -1.65 56.50 22.18
N THR A 160 -0.66 56.32 21.29
CA THR A 160 0.41 55.34 21.50
C THR A 160 1.27 55.73 22.70
N CYS A 161 1.72 54.73 23.46
CA CYS A 161 2.64 54.96 24.56
C CYS A 161 3.89 55.72 24.09
N ALA A 162 4.57 56.38 25.03
CA ALA A 162 5.93 56.81 24.76
C ALA A 162 6.78 55.58 24.47
N THR A 163 7.49 55.58 23.34
CA THR A 163 8.26 54.42 22.90
C THR A 163 9.74 54.57 23.23
N TYR A 164 10.39 53.46 23.51
CA TYR A 164 11.84 53.36 23.64
C TYR A 164 12.36 52.19 22.78
N THR A 165 13.38 52.43 21.97
CA THR A 165 14.06 51.41 21.18
C THR A 165 15.24 50.88 21.95
N ILE A 166 15.23 49.58 22.26
CA ILE A 166 16.27 48.91 23.06
C ILE A 166 17.63 49.00 22.35
N GLN A 167 18.65 49.44 23.09
CA GLN A 167 20.03 49.59 22.61
C GLN A 167 20.92 48.44 23.09
N ASP A 168 22.12 48.35 22.53
CA ASP A 168 23.12 47.36 22.94
C ASP A 168 23.45 47.47 24.44
N ASN A 169 23.40 46.33 25.13
CA ASN A 169 23.61 46.17 26.59
C ASN A 169 22.55 46.82 27.50
N ASP A 170 21.41 47.27 26.97
CA ASP A 170 20.31 47.72 27.82
C ASP A 170 19.78 46.58 28.69
N ASN A 171 19.41 46.93 29.93
CA ASN A 171 18.52 46.13 30.75
C ASN A 171 17.39 47.02 31.28
N CYS A 172 16.30 46.41 31.75
CA CYS A 172 15.14 47.17 32.22
C CYS A 172 15.44 48.18 33.33
N ASN A 173 16.44 47.94 34.18
CA ASN A 173 16.77 48.91 35.23
C ASN A 173 17.38 50.17 34.63
N ASP A 174 18.21 50.04 33.59
CA ASP A 174 18.84 51.19 32.91
C ASP A 174 17.80 51.98 32.11
N ILE A 175 16.89 51.29 31.42
CA ILE A 175 15.77 51.92 30.72
C ILE A 175 14.84 52.63 31.72
N ALA A 176 14.53 51.97 32.85
CA ALA A 176 13.68 52.57 33.87
C ALA A 176 14.33 53.82 34.50
N ALA A 177 15.64 53.79 34.76
CA ALA A 177 16.39 54.91 35.32
C ALA A 177 16.38 56.15 34.42
N GLN A 178 16.37 55.96 33.09
CA GLN A 178 16.28 57.05 32.11
C GLN A 178 14.97 57.84 32.19
N PHE A 179 13.87 57.21 32.60
CA PHE A 179 12.54 57.82 32.57
C PHE A 179 11.92 58.01 33.96
N SER A 180 12.72 57.91 35.03
CA SER A 180 12.23 57.95 36.42
C SER A 180 11.12 56.90 36.69
N LEU A 181 11.30 55.71 36.11
CA LEU A 181 10.44 54.54 36.24
C LEU A 181 11.10 53.47 37.12
N THR A 182 10.33 52.46 37.51
CA THR A 182 10.83 51.22 38.10
C THR A 182 10.87 50.09 37.08
N LYS A 183 11.64 49.03 37.34
CA LYS A 183 11.57 47.78 36.54
C LYS A 183 10.13 47.27 36.43
N LYS A 184 9.35 47.38 37.51
CA LYS A 184 7.95 46.97 37.55
C LYS A 184 7.08 47.81 36.61
N ASP A 185 7.32 49.12 36.50
CA ASP A 185 6.61 49.96 35.54
C ASP A 185 6.89 49.53 34.10
N ILE A 186 8.15 49.23 33.76
CA ILE A 186 8.52 48.71 32.43
C ILE A 186 7.80 47.39 32.13
N GLU A 187 7.81 46.44 33.07
CA GLU A 187 7.07 45.18 32.92
C GLU A 187 5.56 45.43 32.75
N ASP A 188 4.97 46.28 33.60
CA ASP A 188 3.53 46.56 33.59
C ASP A 188 3.07 47.28 32.31
N PHE A 189 3.89 48.18 31.74
CA PHE A 189 3.58 48.85 30.47
C PHE A 189 3.68 47.92 29.25
N ASN A 190 4.44 46.83 29.35
CA ASN A 190 4.77 45.99 28.19
C ASN A 190 4.11 44.61 28.18
N LYS A 191 3.25 44.29 29.16
CA LYS A 191 2.51 43.01 29.21
C LYS A 191 1.79 42.64 27.91
N ALA A 192 1.36 43.65 27.15
CA ALA A 192 0.67 43.45 25.87
C ALA A 192 1.49 43.97 24.68
N THR A 193 2.74 44.38 24.85
CA THR A 193 3.59 44.86 23.76
C THR A 193 4.07 43.70 22.92
N TRP A 194 4.08 43.88 21.60
CA TRP A 194 4.52 42.85 20.66
C TRP A 194 5.96 42.39 20.93
N GLY A 195 6.16 41.07 21.00
CA GLY A 195 7.47 40.45 21.21
C GLY A 195 8.03 40.62 22.63
N TRP A 196 7.25 41.12 23.60
CA TRP A 196 7.75 41.33 24.96
C TRP A 196 7.97 40.00 25.71
N ALA A 197 9.22 39.54 25.79
CA ALA A 197 9.59 38.31 26.51
C ALA A 197 10.06 38.55 27.96
N GLY A 198 9.89 39.79 28.47
CA GLY A 198 10.25 40.17 29.83
C GLY A 198 11.67 40.72 29.96
N CYS A 199 11.97 41.30 31.12
CA CYS A 199 13.24 42.01 31.33
C CYS A 199 14.52 41.16 31.27
N SER A 200 14.41 39.84 31.28
CA SER A 200 15.53 38.92 31.10
C SER A 200 15.85 38.62 29.63
N ARG A 201 14.95 39.01 28.70
CA ARG A 201 15.02 38.68 27.27
C ARG A 201 14.75 39.92 26.41
N LEU A 202 15.51 40.98 26.64
CA LEU A 202 15.45 42.20 25.82
C LEU A 202 16.16 41.97 24.49
N ASN A 203 15.51 42.32 23.39
CA ASN A 203 16.11 42.26 22.06
C ASN A 203 16.52 43.65 21.60
N ARG A 204 17.73 43.79 21.05
CA ARG A 204 18.18 45.01 20.40
C ARG A 204 17.18 45.44 19.33
N ASP A 205 16.99 46.75 19.19
CA ASP A 205 16.10 47.38 18.21
C ASP A 205 14.58 47.11 18.44
N GLN A 206 14.22 46.30 19.45
CA GLN A 206 12.83 46.14 19.86
C GLN A 206 12.29 47.46 20.41
N VAL A 207 11.07 47.82 20.01
CA VAL A 207 10.37 49.02 20.47
C VAL A 207 9.41 48.65 21.61
N ILE A 208 9.59 49.26 22.77
CA ILE A 208 8.79 49.01 23.97
C ILE A 208 8.12 50.29 24.49
N CYS A 209 7.11 50.13 25.33
CA CYS A 209 6.45 51.23 26.03
C CYS A 209 7.24 51.69 27.27
N ALA A 210 7.43 53.00 27.39
CA ALA A 210 7.92 53.71 28.56
C ALA A 210 6.81 54.53 29.26
N SER A 211 5.56 54.41 28.81
CA SER A 211 4.38 54.96 29.49
C SER A 211 3.13 54.11 29.18
N LYS A 212 1.99 54.44 29.80
CA LYS A 212 0.69 53.80 29.45
C LYS A 212 0.21 54.32 28.09
N GLY A 213 -0.54 53.51 27.34
CA GLY A 213 -1.12 53.90 26.05
C GLY A 213 -1.27 52.69 25.14
N ASN A 214 -1.63 52.93 23.87
CA ASN A 214 -1.60 51.88 22.86
C ASN A 214 -0.16 51.39 22.66
N THR A 215 0.01 50.10 22.42
CA THR A 215 1.33 49.52 22.17
C THR A 215 1.88 49.99 20.82
N PRO A 216 3.22 50.06 20.64
CA PRO A 216 3.80 50.37 19.34
C PRO A 216 3.47 49.27 18.32
N MET A 217 3.45 49.64 17.03
CA MET A 217 3.53 48.65 15.95
C MET A 217 4.92 48.02 15.96
N PRO A 218 5.06 46.70 15.74
CA PRO A 218 6.36 46.08 15.59
C PRO A 218 7.05 46.52 14.30
N ALA A 219 8.36 46.35 14.24
CA ALA A 219 9.12 46.60 13.01
C ALA A 219 8.68 45.63 11.90
N GLU A 220 8.60 46.14 10.69
CA GLU A 220 8.31 45.34 9.51
C GLU A 220 9.43 44.30 9.30
N TYR A 221 9.03 43.09 8.91
CA TYR A 221 9.93 42.03 8.50
C TYR A 221 9.69 41.73 7.03
N SER A 222 10.68 41.95 6.18
CA SER A 222 10.53 41.94 4.72
C SER A 222 9.92 40.64 4.16
N SER A 223 10.14 39.52 4.85
CA SER A 223 9.65 38.21 4.43
C SER A 223 8.33 37.80 5.10
N ALA A 224 7.81 38.59 6.05
CA ALA A 224 6.53 38.28 6.70
C ALA A 224 5.37 38.43 5.70
N VAL A 225 4.53 37.40 5.63
CA VAL A 225 3.34 37.35 4.77
C VAL A 225 2.03 37.49 5.55
N CYS A 226 2.07 37.30 6.88
CA CYS A 226 0.96 37.45 7.81
C CYS A 226 1.35 38.20 9.09
N GLY A 227 0.35 38.54 9.89
CA GLY A 227 0.55 39.22 11.17
C GLY A 227 0.95 40.70 11.03
N PRO A 228 1.25 41.38 12.16
CA PRO A 228 1.48 42.83 12.17
C PRO A 228 2.85 43.27 11.65
N GLN A 229 3.79 42.33 11.44
CA GLN A 229 5.11 42.61 10.87
C GLN A 229 5.14 42.53 9.34
N LYS A 230 4.02 42.12 8.70
CA LYS A 230 3.89 42.14 7.25
C LYS A 230 4.15 43.56 6.71
N PRO A 231 4.99 43.74 5.68
CA PRO A 231 5.24 45.06 5.12
C PRO A 231 3.96 45.77 4.68
N GLY A 232 3.85 47.07 4.99
CA GLY A 232 2.68 47.89 4.66
C GLY A 232 1.47 47.71 5.59
N THR A 233 1.64 47.04 6.73
CA THR A 233 0.56 46.89 7.72
C THR A 233 0.09 48.24 8.26
N LYS A 234 -1.22 48.49 8.16
CA LYS A 234 -1.83 49.70 8.71
C LYS A 234 -2.05 49.57 10.22
N LYS A 235 -1.70 50.63 10.95
CA LYS A 235 -1.97 50.76 12.38
C LYS A 235 -3.49 50.80 12.64
N PRO A 236 -4.01 50.08 13.68
CA PRO A 236 -5.41 50.17 14.05
C PRO A 236 -5.81 51.56 14.56
N GLU A 237 -7.07 51.93 14.33
CA GLU A 237 -7.68 53.14 14.90
C GLU A 237 -8.18 52.90 16.33
N GLY A 238 -8.28 53.96 17.14
CA GLY A 238 -8.82 53.89 18.50
C GLY A 238 -7.87 53.26 19.53
N GLN A 239 -8.43 52.66 20.58
CA GLN A 239 -7.65 51.99 21.62
C GLN A 239 -7.34 50.54 21.23
N PHE A 240 -6.08 50.13 21.32
CA PHE A 240 -5.64 48.78 21.00
C PHE A 240 -4.39 48.38 21.79
N THR A 241 -4.16 47.07 21.88
CA THR A 241 -2.97 46.46 22.47
C THR A 241 -2.32 45.51 21.46
N GLY A 242 -1.16 44.93 21.77
CA GLY A 242 -0.54 43.93 20.90
C GLY A 242 -1.43 42.72 20.64
N PHE A 243 -2.36 42.38 21.55
CA PHE A 243 -3.29 41.26 21.35
C PHE A 243 -4.31 41.57 20.25
N ASN A 244 -4.59 42.85 19.99
CA ASN A 244 -5.40 43.24 18.85
C ASN A 244 -4.62 43.12 17.53
N LEU A 245 -3.29 43.27 17.58
CA LEU A 245 -2.42 43.19 16.41
C LEU A 245 -2.32 41.77 15.85
N THR A 246 -2.61 40.73 16.64
CA THR A 246 -2.62 39.32 16.18
C THR A 246 -3.67 39.06 15.10
N LYS A 247 -4.69 39.92 14.99
CA LYS A 247 -5.78 39.80 13.99
C LYS A 247 -5.45 40.48 12.66
N LEU A 248 -4.30 41.14 12.55
CA LEU A 248 -3.90 41.86 11.33
C LEU A 248 -3.29 40.89 10.33
N ASN A 249 -3.66 41.08 9.05
CA ASN A 249 -3.15 40.30 7.93
C ASN A 249 -3.22 38.78 8.16
N PRO A 250 -4.44 38.21 8.32
CA PRO A 250 -4.58 36.77 8.49
C PRO A 250 -4.06 36.03 7.25
N CYS A 251 -3.63 34.78 7.46
CA CYS A 251 -3.31 33.89 6.36
C CYS A 251 -4.57 33.55 5.54
N PRO A 252 -4.42 33.32 4.22
CA PRO A 252 -5.46 32.66 3.41
C PRO A 252 -5.98 31.39 4.09
N LEU A 253 -7.24 31.03 3.82
CA LEU A 253 -7.92 29.86 4.41
C LEU A 253 -7.96 29.83 5.94
N LYS A 254 -7.70 30.97 6.61
CA LYS A 254 -7.51 31.01 8.06
C LYS A 254 -6.43 30.01 8.53
N ALA A 255 -5.41 29.76 7.70
CA ALA A 255 -4.24 28.99 8.10
C ALA A 255 -3.50 29.67 9.28
N CYS A 256 -2.60 28.92 9.93
CA CYS A 256 -1.86 29.39 11.07
C CYS A 256 -0.83 30.44 10.64
N CYS A 257 -0.77 31.54 11.38
CA CYS A 257 0.31 32.52 11.24
C CYS A 257 1.36 32.24 12.32
N SER A 258 2.54 31.80 11.93
CA SER A 258 3.64 31.50 12.85
C SER A 258 4.13 32.77 13.55
N GLY A 259 4.85 32.62 14.68
CA GLY A 259 5.50 33.72 15.39
C GLY A 259 6.44 34.58 14.54
N TRP A 260 6.92 34.05 13.42
CA TRP A 260 7.79 34.71 12.46
C TRP A 260 7.06 35.37 11.29
N GLY A 261 5.72 35.29 11.25
CA GLY A 261 4.91 35.92 10.20
C GLY A 261 4.78 35.11 8.92
N PHE A 262 4.88 33.77 8.99
CA PHE A 262 4.67 32.86 7.86
C PHE A 262 3.38 32.05 8.00
N CYS A 263 2.76 31.74 6.87
CA CYS A 263 1.54 30.95 6.83
C CYS A 263 1.85 29.46 6.65
N GLY A 264 1.16 28.61 7.40
CA GLY A 264 1.23 27.15 7.22
C GLY A 264 0.13 26.43 7.98
N THR A 265 0.08 25.11 7.79
CA THR A 265 -0.99 24.23 8.31
C THR A 265 -0.48 23.12 9.21
N THR A 266 0.84 22.97 9.35
CA THR A 266 1.48 21.95 10.19
C THR A 266 1.80 22.50 11.59
N ASP A 267 2.14 21.61 12.51
CA ASP A 267 2.49 21.94 13.89
C ASP A 267 3.60 23.00 14.01
N GLU A 268 4.55 23.03 13.07
CA GLU A 268 5.62 24.04 13.02
C GLU A 268 5.06 25.48 12.98
N PHE A 269 3.94 25.67 12.29
CA PHE A 269 3.27 26.98 12.15
C PHE A 269 2.15 27.17 13.15
N CYS A 270 1.54 26.07 13.58
CA CYS A 270 0.30 26.07 14.35
C CYS A 270 0.49 25.92 15.86
N THR A 271 1.66 25.49 16.35
CA THR A 271 1.88 25.26 17.78
C THR A 271 1.99 26.56 18.57
N GLU A 272 1.14 26.72 19.58
CA GLU A 272 1.26 27.80 20.54
C GLU A 272 2.43 27.56 21.51
N SER A 273 3.30 28.55 21.66
CA SER A 273 4.44 28.47 22.57
C SER A 273 4.74 29.83 23.25
N PRO A 274 3.76 30.46 23.90
CA PRO A 274 3.93 31.80 24.46
C PRO A 274 5.09 31.87 25.45
N ALA A 275 5.80 33.01 25.44
CA ALA A 275 6.79 33.32 26.47
C ALA A 275 6.12 33.44 27.85
N ASP A 276 6.91 33.37 28.93
CA ASP A 276 6.39 33.43 30.32
C ASP A 276 5.59 34.70 30.64
N THR A 277 5.80 35.77 29.88
CA THR A 277 5.06 37.03 29.98
C THR A 277 3.64 36.95 29.40
N GLY A 278 3.37 35.98 28.52
CA GLY A 278 2.12 35.85 27.77
C GLY A 278 1.90 36.94 26.71
N ALA A 279 2.89 37.78 26.43
CA ALA A 279 2.75 38.87 25.47
C ALA A 279 2.66 38.34 24.02
N PRO A 280 1.89 39.00 23.14
CA PRO A 280 1.68 38.56 21.77
C PRO A 280 2.97 38.68 20.94
N GLY A 281 3.21 37.74 20.03
CA GLY A 281 4.43 37.70 19.23
C GLY A 281 5.71 37.34 20.00
N ALA A 282 5.61 37.03 21.31
CA ALA A 282 6.71 36.54 22.12
C ALA A 282 6.53 35.05 22.42
N PHE A 283 7.54 34.24 22.11
CA PHE A 283 7.48 32.78 22.27
C PHE A 283 8.71 32.22 22.99
N LYS A 284 8.62 30.95 23.41
CA LYS A 284 9.69 30.20 24.06
C LYS A 284 10.89 30.06 23.14
N THR A 285 12.09 30.11 23.71
CA THR A 285 13.34 29.92 22.96
C THR A 285 13.34 28.55 22.28
N GLY A 286 13.74 28.51 21.01
CA GLY A 286 13.78 27.27 20.22
C GLY A 286 12.42 26.81 19.67
N THR A 287 11.39 27.66 19.70
CA THR A 287 10.09 27.38 19.09
C THR A 287 9.74 28.46 18.06
N SER A 288 8.86 28.14 17.12
CA SER A 288 8.35 29.10 16.12
C SER A 288 7.14 29.90 16.63
N GLY A 289 6.38 29.30 17.55
CA GLY A 289 5.13 29.87 18.07
C GLY A 289 4.06 30.08 17.01
N CYS A 290 2.87 30.44 17.47
CA CYS A 290 1.75 30.78 16.61
C CYS A 290 1.05 32.03 17.16
N ILE A 291 0.66 32.91 16.24
CA ILE A 291 0.06 34.23 16.52
C ILE A 291 -1.46 34.18 16.38
N SER A 292 -1.96 33.48 15.35
CA SER A 292 -3.39 33.45 15.01
C SER A 292 -3.76 32.14 14.31
N ASN A 293 -5.01 31.71 14.52
CA ASN A 293 -5.60 30.46 13.98
C ASN A 293 -4.86 29.18 14.36
N CYS A 294 -4.23 29.18 15.54
CA CYS A 294 -3.36 28.12 16.04
C CYS A 294 -4.05 26.76 16.24
N GLY A 295 -3.25 25.72 16.46
CA GLY A 295 -3.66 24.32 16.56
C GLY A 295 -3.79 23.61 15.20
N THR A 296 -3.91 22.29 15.22
CA THR A 296 -4.10 21.43 14.04
C THR A 296 -5.38 20.60 14.13
N GLU A 297 -6.26 20.98 15.05
CA GLU A 297 -7.55 20.30 15.28
C GLU A 297 -8.56 20.61 14.16
N ILE A 298 -9.34 19.60 13.82
CA ILE A 298 -10.57 19.73 13.04
C ILE A 298 -11.59 20.54 13.85
N VAL A 299 -12.26 21.49 13.20
CA VAL A 299 -13.26 22.37 13.85
C VAL A 299 -14.60 22.29 13.13
N GLY A 300 -15.69 22.66 13.81
CA GLY A 300 -17.01 22.73 13.17
C GLY A 300 -17.56 21.38 12.70
N ASN A 301 -17.17 20.29 13.36
CA ASN A 301 -17.62 18.92 13.12
C ASN A 301 -18.50 18.36 14.26
N ASP A 302 -19.12 19.24 15.05
CA ASP A 302 -20.06 18.85 16.09
C ASP A 302 -21.37 18.28 15.52
N ASP A 303 -21.76 18.75 14.33
CA ASP A 303 -23.00 18.35 13.65
C ASP A 303 -22.78 17.13 12.74
N LYS A 304 -23.43 16.01 13.06
CA LYS A 304 -23.44 14.82 12.19
C LYS A 304 -24.12 15.13 10.84
N PRO A 305 -23.61 14.63 9.70
CA PRO A 305 -24.31 14.73 8.43
C PRO A 305 -25.67 14.03 8.47
N LYS A 306 -26.64 14.53 7.70
CA LYS A 306 -27.98 13.92 7.57
C LYS A 306 -27.93 12.49 7.01
N ALA A 307 -27.00 12.26 6.10
CA ALA A 307 -26.67 10.96 5.53
C ALA A 307 -25.18 10.98 5.17
N PHE A 308 -24.51 9.84 5.36
CA PHE A 308 -23.12 9.69 4.95
C PHE A 308 -23.07 9.34 3.46
N ARG A 309 -22.40 10.18 2.66
CA ARG A 309 -22.31 9.94 1.22
C ARG A 309 -21.19 8.95 0.90
N ARG A 310 -21.54 7.95 0.09
CA ARG A 310 -20.59 7.11 -0.66
C ARG A 310 -20.59 7.61 -2.09
N VAL A 311 -19.55 8.35 -2.45
CA VAL A 311 -19.36 8.85 -3.81
C VAL A 311 -18.29 7.99 -4.48
N THR A 312 -18.46 7.67 -5.75
CA THR A 312 -17.37 7.12 -6.57
C THR A 312 -17.31 7.84 -7.90
N TYR A 313 -16.11 7.95 -8.47
CA TYR A 313 -15.92 8.33 -9.86
C TYR A 313 -15.85 7.09 -10.74
N PHE A 314 -16.45 7.18 -11.92
CA PHE A 314 -16.29 6.24 -13.02
C PHE A 314 -15.51 6.93 -14.13
N GLU A 315 -14.30 6.45 -14.42
CA GLU A 315 -13.46 7.00 -15.47
C GLU A 315 -13.95 6.47 -16.82
N ALA A 316 -14.81 7.22 -17.52
CA ALA A 316 -15.37 6.81 -18.80
C ALA A 316 -14.30 6.53 -19.87
N PHE A 317 -13.13 7.13 -19.74
CA PHE A 317 -11.97 6.88 -20.60
C PHE A 317 -11.24 5.57 -20.28
N ASN A 318 -11.67 4.77 -19.29
CA ASN A 318 -11.08 3.46 -19.00
C ASN A 318 -11.07 2.53 -20.22
N VAL A 319 -12.05 2.67 -21.12
CA VAL A 319 -12.15 1.93 -22.39
C VAL A 319 -10.99 2.17 -23.36
N LYS A 320 -10.14 3.17 -23.09
CA LYS A 320 -8.92 3.45 -23.86
C LYS A 320 -7.70 2.68 -23.35
N ARG A 321 -7.80 2.00 -22.21
CA ARG A 321 -6.76 1.08 -21.70
C ARG A 321 -6.80 -0.21 -22.51
N ASP A 322 -5.65 -0.86 -22.67
CA ASP A 322 -5.54 -2.12 -23.41
C ASP A 322 -6.26 -3.30 -22.71
N CYS A 323 -6.52 -3.17 -21.41
CA CYS A 323 -7.23 -4.10 -20.53
C CYS A 323 -7.77 -3.33 -19.32
N LEU A 324 -8.41 -4.01 -18.34
CA LEU A 324 -9.04 -3.36 -17.18
C LEU A 324 -10.07 -2.32 -17.63
N ASN A 325 -11.03 -2.80 -18.43
CA ASN A 325 -12.11 -1.98 -18.96
C ASN A 325 -13.39 -2.35 -18.22
N MET A 326 -13.98 -1.36 -17.54
CA MET A 326 -15.25 -1.51 -16.84
C MET A 326 -16.34 -0.82 -17.65
N ASP A 327 -17.42 -1.55 -17.95
CA ASP A 327 -18.66 -0.95 -18.46
C ASP A 327 -19.41 -0.28 -17.30
N VAL A 328 -20.00 0.89 -17.55
CA VAL A 328 -20.72 1.64 -16.51
C VAL A 328 -21.89 0.86 -15.90
N ARG A 329 -22.45 -0.11 -16.64
CA ARG A 329 -23.54 -0.99 -16.17
C ARG A 329 -23.08 -1.98 -15.10
N GLU A 330 -21.77 -2.21 -14.98
CA GLU A 330 -21.19 -3.09 -13.97
C GLU A 330 -21.13 -2.42 -12.59
N ILE A 331 -21.45 -1.12 -12.47
CA ILE A 331 -21.55 -0.44 -11.17
C ILE A 331 -22.77 -0.95 -10.39
N ALA A 332 -22.54 -1.96 -9.55
CA ALA A 332 -23.58 -2.70 -8.84
C ALA A 332 -23.67 -2.46 -7.32
N ASP A 333 -22.77 -1.67 -6.73
CA ASP A 333 -22.73 -1.46 -5.28
C ASP A 333 -23.95 -0.64 -4.77
N ASP A 334 -24.80 -1.31 -3.97
CA ASP A 334 -26.02 -0.74 -3.40
C ASP A 334 -25.76 0.25 -2.25
N LYS A 335 -24.53 0.32 -1.74
CA LYS A 335 -24.12 1.29 -0.72
C LYS A 335 -23.77 2.65 -1.33
N LEU A 336 -23.53 2.72 -2.64
CA LEU A 336 -23.26 3.98 -3.32
C LEU A 336 -24.44 4.93 -3.20
N THR A 337 -24.13 6.20 -3.02
CA THR A 337 -25.14 7.27 -2.95
C THR A 337 -25.09 8.18 -4.17
N HIS A 338 -23.90 8.33 -4.78
CA HIS A 338 -23.66 9.14 -5.96
C HIS A 338 -22.59 8.46 -6.81
N VAL A 339 -22.78 8.46 -8.12
CA VAL A 339 -21.74 8.09 -9.10
C VAL A 339 -21.46 9.29 -9.97
N HIS A 340 -20.20 9.68 -10.05
CA HIS A 340 -19.69 10.78 -10.84
C HIS A 340 -19.13 10.22 -12.15
N PHE A 341 -19.82 10.48 -13.27
CA PHE A 341 -19.35 10.11 -14.61
C PHE A 341 -18.26 11.09 -15.06
N ALA A 342 -17.01 10.62 -15.14
CA ALA A 342 -15.83 11.40 -15.47
C ALA A 342 -15.31 11.08 -16.89
N PHE A 343 -15.20 12.00 -17.84
CA PHE A 343 -15.60 13.40 -17.78
C PHE A 343 -16.32 13.82 -19.06
N ALA A 344 -17.19 14.83 -18.91
CA ALA A 344 -17.62 15.64 -20.05
C ALA A 344 -16.58 16.72 -20.36
N GLY A 345 -16.29 16.91 -21.65
CA GLY A 345 -15.47 18.00 -22.16
C GLY A 345 -16.31 19.19 -22.63
N LEU A 346 -15.63 20.27 -23.03
CA LEU A 346 -16.25 21.50 -23.55
C LEU A 346 -15.76 21.83 -24.95
N SER A 347 -16.68 22.15 -25.86
CA SER A 347 -16.34 22.76 -27.16
C SER A 347 -15.88 24.22 -27.01
N GLU A 348 -15.38 24.82 -28.09
CA GLU A 348 -15.06 26.26 -28.15
C GLU A 348 -16.27 27.16 -27.88
N ASP A 349 -17.47 26.66 -28.18
CA ASP A 349 -18.74 27.34 -27.94
C ASP A 349 -19.33 27.05 -26.56
N PHE A 350 -18.61 26.32 -25.70
CA PHE A 350 -19.03 25.88 -24.37
C PHE A 350 -20.23 24.91 -24.39
N GLU A 351 -20.47 24.24 -25.51
CA GLU A 351 -21.35 23.05 -25.57
C GLU A 351 -20.67 21.85 -24.92
N ILE A 352 -21.48 20.98 -24.32
CA ILE A 352 -21.04 19.76 -23.64
C ILE A 352 -20.71 18.71 -24.69
N THR A 353 -19.53 18.11 -24.57
CA THR A 353 -19.00 17.12 -25.52
C THR A 353 -18.50 15.88 -24.79
N PHE A 354 -18.55 14.75 -25.49
CA PHE A 354 -17.94 13.49 -25.05
C PHE A 354 -17.02 13.02 -26.17
N ASP A 355 -15.94 12.33 -25.81
CA ASP A 355 -15.16 11.58 -26.78
C ASP A 355 -16.04 10.48 -27.38
N GLU A 356 -15.91 10.25 -28.69
CA GLU A 356 -16.68 9.21 -29.37
C GLU A 356 -16.40 7.82 -28.78
N ALA A 357 -15.18 7.58 -28.27
CA ALA A 357 -14.78 6.29 -27.72
C ALA A 357 -15.63 5.83 -26.52
N PHE A 358 -16.20 6.76 -25.74
CA PHE A 358 -16.98 6.44 -24.53
C PHE A 358 -18.33 7.15 -24.48
N LYS A 359 -18.81 7.63 -25.62
CA LYS A 359 -20.13 8.24 -25.71
C LYS A 359 -21.26 7.25 -25.34
N ASP A 360 -21.11 5.99 -25.74
CA ASP A 360 -22.10 4.95 -25.45
C ASP A 360 -22.17 4.62 -23.96
N GLN A 361 -21.04 4.73 -23.23
CA GLN A 361 -21.00 4.63 -21.77
C GLN A 361 -21.85 5.73 -21.11
N PHE A 362 -21.76 6.98 -21.59
CA PHE A 362 -22.61 8.04 -21.06
C PHE A 362 -24.09 7.80 -21.36
N ASP A 363 -24.42 7.38 -22.59
CA ASP A 363 -25.80 7.11 -22.98
C ASP A 363 -26.39 5.92 -22.18
N ALA A 364 -25.57 4.96 -21.78
CA ALA A 364 -25.93 3.89 -20.83
C ALA A 364 -26.17 4.45 -19.43
N PHE A 365 -25.18 5.16 -18.87
CA PHE A 365 -25.24 5.79 -17.56
C PHE A 365 -26.51 6.63 -17.35
N ALA A 366 -26.82 7.50 -18.31
CA ALA A 366 -27.99 8.37 -18.23
C ALA A 366 -29.32 7.59 -18.15
N LYS A 367 -29.39 6.44 -18.83
CA LYS A 367 -30.59 5.59 -18.90
C LYS A 367 -30.73 4.60 -17.76
N MET A 368 -29.68 4.38 -16.97
CA MET A 368 -29.71 3.44 -15.85
C MET A 368 -30.79 3.83 -14.83
N ASP A 369 -31.53 2.82 -14.38
CA ASP A 369 -32.39 2.88 -13.19
C ASP A 369 -31.54 2.50 -11.97
N ALA A 370 -30.90 3.52 -11.40
CA ALA A 370 -29.94 3.35 -10.32
C ALA A 370 -30.53 3.82 -8.98
N SER A 371 -30.14 3.15 -7.89
CA SER A 371 -30.48 3.56 -6.51
C SER A 371 -29.66 4.78 -6.04
N TRP A 372 -28.59 5.11 -6.75
CA TRP A 372 -27.68 6.22 -6.49
C TRP A 372 -27.91 7.40 -7.45
N SER A 373 -27.44 8.58 -7.05
CA SER A 373 -27.59 9.82 -7.84
C SER A 373 -26.63 9.84 -9.03
N LYS A 374 -27.15 10.12 -10.23
CA LYS A 374 -26.38 10.26 -11.48
C LYS A 374 -25.78 11.66 -11.60
N ILE A 375 -24.47 11.79 -11.38
CA ILE A 375 -23.75 13.07 -11.45
C ILE A 375 -22.84 13.09 -12.68
N LEU A 376 -22.87 14.18 -13.45
CA LEU A 376 -21.91 14.40 -14.52
C LEU A 376 -20.79 15.33 -14.06
N SER A 377 -19.54 14.91 -14.27
CA SER A 377 -18.36 15.68 -13.90
C SER A 377 -17.73 16.37 -15.11
N PHE A 378 -17.32 17.62 -14.93
CA PHE A 378 -16.58 18.41 -15.92
C PHE A 378 -15.16 18.67 -15.43
N GLY A 379 -14.18 18.66 -16.34
CA GLY A 379 -12.79 18.94 -16.01
C GLY A 379 -11.98 17.65 -15.85
N GLY A 380 -11.33 17.52 -14.70
CA GLY A 380 -10.21 16.60 -14.48
C GLY A 380 -8.89 17.20 -14.95
N TRP A 381 -7.78 16.56 -14.57
CA TRP A 381 -6.43 17.02 -14.85
C TRP A 381 -6.16 17.36 -16.33
N ALA A 382 -6.47 16.45 -17.25
CA ALA A 382 -6.19 16.64 -18.68
C ALA A 382 -6.97 17.82 -19.27
N GLU A 383 -8.29 17.87 -19.10
CA GLU A 383 -9.12 18.97 -19.60
C GLU A 383 -8.74 20.33 -19.00
N SER A 384 -8.30 20.34 -17.75
CA SER A 384 -7.92 21.56 -17.03
C SER A 384 -6.53 22.09 -17.41
N THR A 385 -5.63 21.24 -17.92
CA THR A 385 -4.22 21.59 -18.15
C THR A 385 -3.77 21.49 -19.60
N ASP A 386 -4.43 20.70 -20.45
CA ASP A 386 -4.06 20.53 -21.85
C ASP A 386 -4.18 21.84 -22.63
N ALA A 387 -3.17 22.10 -23.47
CA ALA A 387 -3.06 23.33 -24.26
C ALA A 387 -4.29 23.63 -25.14
N ALA A 388 -5.05 22.59 -25.53
CA ALA A 388 -6.24 22.71 -26.36
C ALA A 388 -7.51 23.10 -25.58
N THR A 389 -7.54 22.88 -24.25
CA THR A 389 -8.78 22.91 -23.46
C THR A 389 -8.71 23.84 -22.26
N PHE A 390 -7.54 24.04 -21.61
CA PHE A 390 -7.43 24.81 -20.36
C PHE A 390 -8.11 26.19 -20.46
N GLN A 391 -7.96 26.87 -21.60
CA GLN A 391 -8.48 28.21 -21.80
C GLN A 391 -10.02 28.25 -21.78
N ARG A 392 -10.69 27.15 -22.17
CA ARG A 392 -12.16 27.03 -22.16
C ARG A 392 -12.69 27.10 -20.73
N TYR A 393 -12.08 26.38 -19.78
CA TYR A 393 -12.45 26.41 -18.35
C TYR A 393 -12.25 27.80 -17.72
N LYS A 394 -11.17 28.50 -18.11
CA LYS A 394 -10.94 29.89 -17.70
C LYS A 394 -11.98 30.84 -18.27
N ASP A 395 -12.44 30.61 -19.49
CA ASP A 395 -13.36 31.49 -20.21
C ASP A 395 -14.82 31.28 -19.82
N VAL A 396 -15.25 30.04 -19.50
CA VAL A 396 -16.64 29.75 -19.17
C VAL A 396 -17.09 30.45 -17.89
N VAL A 397 -16.19 30.68 -16.92
CA VAL A 397 -16.54 31.36 -15.66
C VAL A 397 -16.58 32.89 -15.79
N LYS A 398 -16.07 33.47 -16.88
CA LYS A 398 -15.97 34.93 -17.05
C LYS A 398 -17.34 35.60 -17.21
N PRO A 399 -17.48 36.88 -16.83
CA PRO A 399 -18.64 37.69 -17.18
C PRO A 399 -18.89 37.66 -18.69
N GLY A 400 -20.15 37.46 -19.10
CA GLY A 400 -20.55 37.34 -20.51
C GLY A 400 -20.64 35.90 -21.02
N ASN A 401 -19.80 35.00 -20.52
CA ASN A 401 -19.78 33.59 -20.94
C ASN A 401 -20.51 32.66 -19.97
N ARG A 402 -20.43 32.92 -18.66
CA ARG A 402 -21.00 32.06 -17.60
C ARG A 402 -22.49 31.78 -17.76
N GLU A 403 -23.22 32.75 -18.32
CA GLU A 403 -24.65 32.65 -18.60
C GLU A 403 -24.95 31.61 -19.68
N LYS A 404 -24.15 31.63 -20.76
CA LYS A 404 -24.25 30.68 -21.88
C LYS A 404 -23.93 29.28 -21.39
N PHE A 405 -22.79 29.10 -20.74
CA PHE A 405 -22.39 27.79 -20.23
C PHE A 405 -23.38 27.23 -19.20
N ALA A 406 -23.84 28.05 -18.24
CA ALA A 406 -24.82 27.61 -17.26
C ALA A 406 -26.13 27.14 -17.90
N ASN A 407 -26.58 27.78 -18.99
CA ASN A 407 -27.76 27.33 -19.74
C ASN A 407 -27.52 25.98 -20.41
N HIS A 408 -26.38 25.79 -21.07
CA HIS A 408 -26.06 24.50 -21.70
C HIS A 408 -26.03 23.35 -20.68
N VAL A 409 -25.41 23.58 -19.51
CA VAL A 409 -25.39 22.59 -18.43
C VAL A 409 -26.79 22.27 -17.92
N VAL A 410 -27.61 23.29 -17.66
CA VAL A 410 -28.98 23.09 -17.16
C VAL A 410 -29.86 22.37 -18.18
N ASP A 411 -29.74 22.71 -19.47
CA ASP A 411 -30.50 22.05 -20.53
C ASP A 411 -30.05 20.59 -20.69
N PHE A 412 -28.76 20.31 -20.54
CA PHE A 412 -28.22 18.96 -20.59
C PHE A 412 -28.68 18.11 -19.39
N VAL A 413 -28.61 18.65 -18.17
CA VAL A 413 -29.13 18.00 -16.95
C VAL A 413 -30.61 17.63 -17.13
N LYS A 414 -31.41 18.53 -17.68
CA LYS A 414 -32.84 18.26 -17.96
C LYS A 414 -33.03 17.21 -19.06
N LYS A 415 -32.22 17.26 -20.12
CA LYS A 415 -32.32 16.36 -21.26
C LYS A 415 -32.06 14.90 -20.86
N TYR A 416 -31.11 14.66 -19.97
CA TYR A 416 -30.68 13.32 -19.55
C TYR A 416 -31.15 12.94 -18.14
N ASP A 417 -31.99 13.77 -17.51
CA ASP A 417 -32.49 13.62 -16.14
C ASP A 417 -31.39 13.27 -15.12
N LEU A 418 -30.30 14.03 -15.17
CA LEU A 418 -29.19 13.88 -14.22
C LEU A 418 -29.57 14.45 -12.85
N ASP A 419 -29.01 13.90 -11.78
CA ASP A 419 -29.31 14.30 -10.41
C ASP A 419 -28.46 15.48 -9.91
N GLY A 420 -27.38 15.78 -10.62
CA GLY A 420 -26.53 16.92 -10.34
C GLY A 420 -25.31 17.00 -11.22
N ILE A 421 -24.44 17.96 -10.89
CA ILE A 421 -23.21 18.26 -11.62
C ILE A 421 -22.05 18.44 -10.64
N ASP A 422 -20.89 17.95 -11.05
CA ASP A 422 -19.61 18.19 -10.40
C ASP A 422 -18.68 18.98 -11.33
N PHE A 423 -17.95 19.95 -10.78
CA PHE A 423 -16.93 20.69 -11.52
C PHE A 423 -15.56 20.47 -10.88
N ASP A 424 -14.72 19.73 -11.59
CA ASP A 424 -13.36 19.37 -11.22
C ASP A 424 -12.35 20.18 -12.04
N TRP A 425 -12.29 21.49 -11.78
CA TRP A 425 -11.35 22.38 -12.46
C TRP A 425 -10.01 22.47 -11.70
N GLU A 426 -8.94 21.98 -12.32
CA GLU A 426 -7.62 21.80 -11.69
C GLU A 426 -6.51 22.71 -12.29
N TYR A 427 -6.08 23.79 -11.64
CA TYR A 427 -6.75 24.49 -10.54
C TYR A 427 -6.86 26.00 -10.84
N PRO A 428 -8.03 26.63 -10.64
CA PRO A 428 -8.18 28.07 -10.79
C PRO A 428 -7.25 28.84 -9.87
N GLY A 429 -6.53 29.81 -10.42
CA GLY A 429 -5.56 30.62 -9.69
C GLY A 429 -4.21 29.94 -9.41
N ALA A 430 -3.98 28.71 -9.89
CA ALA A 430 -2.63 28.12 -9.88
C ALA A 430 -1.72 28.89 -10.86
N THR A 431 -0.46 29.06 -10.50
CA THR A 431 0.52 29.86 -11.28
C THR A 431 1.74 29.08 -11.73
N ASP A 432 1.87 27.86 -11.25
CA ASP A 432 3.04 27.00 -11.31
C ASP A 432 2.79 25.69 -12.07
N ILE A 433 1.60 25.52 -12.67
CA ILE A 433 1.32 24.43 -13.60
C ILE A 433 2.01 24.75 -14.93
N PRO A 434 2.96 23.91 -15.41
CA PRO A 434 3.66 24.14 -16.66
C PRO A 434 2.69 24.29 -17.84
N GLY A 435 2.89 25.32 -18.68
CA GLY A 435 2.06 25.56 -19.87
C GLY A 435 0.71 26.24 -19.60
N VAL A 436 0.27 26.34 -18.34
CA VAL A 436 -1.00 26.97 -17.96
C VAL A 436 -0.73 28.31 -17.28
N PRO A 437 -0.99 29.47 -17.93
CA PRO A 437 -0.78 30.75 -17.29
C PRO A 437 -1.82 30.97 -16.19
N GLY A 438 -1.39 31.36 -14.99
CA GLY A 438 -2.34 31.77 -13.95
C GLY A 438 -3.11 33.03 -14.33
N GLY A 439 -4.37 33.16 -13.90
CA GLY A 439 -5.18 34.34 -14.14
C GLY A 439 -5.69 35.01 -12.87
N GLU A 440 -5.66 36.34 -12.86
CA GLU A 440 -6.25 37.13 -11.77
C GLU A 440 -7.78 37.04 -11.78
N GLY A 441 -8.40 36.84 -10.62
CA GLY A 441 -9.87 36.88 -10.47
C GLY A 441 -10.61 35.62 -10.92
N GLU A 442 -9.88 34.52 -11.20
CA GLU A 442 -10.47 33.26 -11.64
C GLU A 442 -11.38 32.63 -10.59
N THR A 443 -10.92 32.57 -9.34
CA THR A 443 -11.70 31.95 -8.25
C THR A 443 -12.90 32.80 -7.83
N GLU A 444 -12.83 34.12 -7.93
CA GLU A 444 -13.99 35.00 -7.79
C GLU A 444 -14.99 34.80 -8.93
N SER A 445 -14.52 34.71 -10.17
CA SER A 445 -15.36 34.45 -11.33
C SER A 445 -16.03 33.08 -11.23
N TYR A 446 -15.29 32.08 -10.73
CA TYR A 446 -15.79 30.75 -10.47
C TYR A 446 -16.86 30.75 -9.38
N LEU A 447 -16.65 31.45 -8.26
CA LEU A 447 -17.67 31.63 -7.23
C LEU A 447 -18.97 32.24 -7.80
N GLU A 448 -18.87 33.26 -8.64
CA GLU A 448 -20.06 33.85 -9.26
C GLU A 448 -20.74 32.90 -10.26
N PHE A 449 -19.99 32.06 -10.97
CA PHE A 449 -20.55 30.98 -11.78
C PHE A 449 -21.28 29.94 -10.92
N LEU A 450 -20.70 29.49 -9.81
CA LEU A 450 -21.32 28.50 -8.91
C LEU A 450 -22.62 29.04 -8.28
N LYS A 451 -22.70 30.34 -7.97
CA LYS A 451 -23.94 30.99 -7.55
C LYS A 451 -25.04 30.86 -8.60
N LEU A 452 -24.71 31.21 -9.84
CA LEU A 452 -25.62 31.12 -10.98
C LEU A 452 -26.06 29.67 -11.23
N MET A 453 -25.13 28.72 -11.17
CA MET A 453 -25.42 27.30 -11.31
C MET A 453 -26.40 26.82 -10.23
N LYS A 454 -26.15 27.15 -8.95
CA LYS A 454 -27.06 26.74 -7.86
C LYS A 454 -28.46 27.31 -8.03
N GLU A 455 -28.57 28.56 -8.48
CA GLU A 455 -29.88 29.17 -8.78
C GLU A 455 -30.63 28.40 -9.88
N ARG A 456 -29.93 27.97 -10.93
CA ARG A 456 -30.56 27.36 -12.12
C ARG A 456 -30.79 25.85 -12.05
N LEU A 457 -29.92 25.11 -11.36
CA LEU A 457 -30.07 23.67 -11.16
C LEU A 457 -31.25 23.33 -10.26
N GLY A 458 -31.71 24.29 -9.44
CA GLY A 458 -32.84 24.09 -8.54
C GLY A 458 -32.56 23.03 -7.49
N GLY A 459 -33.35 21.95 -7.49
CA GLY A 459 -33.24 20.85 -6.52
C GLY A 459 -32.12 19.83 -6.80
N LYS A 460 -31.47 19.90 -7.97
CA LYS A 460 -30.36 19.02 -8.35
C LYS A 460 -29.07 19.40 -7.59
N SER A 461 -28.18 18.45 -7.35
CA SER A 461 -26.96 18.69 -6.57
C SER A 461 -25.89 19.43 -7.39
N LEU A 462 -25.07 20.22 -6.69
CA LEU A 462 -23.91 20.90 -7.23
C LEU A 462 -22.70 20.68 -6.31
N SER A 463 -21.64 20.10 -6.84
CA SER A 463 -20.36 19.91 -6.16
C SER A 463 -19.19 20.44 -6.99
N ILE A 464 -18.04 20.56 -6.32
CA ILE A 464 -16.75 20.78 -6.98
C ILE A 464 -15.72 19.87 -6.32
N ALA A 465 -14.67 19.52 -7.06
CA ALA A 465 -13.47 18.94 -6.50
C ALA A 465 -12.52 20.04 -5.98
N LEU A 466 -11.83 19.75 -4.88
CA LEU A 466 -10.88 20.65 -4.22
C LEU A 466 -9.55 19.93 -3.95
N PRO A 467 -8.41 20.61 -4.16
CA PRO A 467 -7.10 20.07 -3.82
C PRO A 467 -6.87 20.08 -2.31
N ALA A 468 -6.26 19.03 -1.75
CA ALA A 468 -5.87 18.98 -0.34
C ALA A 468 -4.63 19.84 0.00
N SER A 469 -3.90 20.32 -1.01
CA SER A 469 -2.74 21.19 -0.84
C SER A 469 -3.13 22.62 -0.48
N TYR A 470 -2.49 23.17 0.56
CA TYR A 470 -2.63 24.60 0.91
C TYR A 470 -2.28 25.52 -0.27
N TRP A 471 -1.27 25.16 -1.06
CA TRP A 471 -0.79 26.02 -2.15
C TRP A 471 -1.82 26.17 -3.28
N TYR A 472 -2.52 25.09 -3.61
CA TYR A 472 -3.57 25.10 -4.64
C TYR A 472 -4.93 25.53 -4.10
N LEU A 473 -5.23 25.28 -2.81
CA LEU A 473 -6.51 25.65 -2.21
C LEU A 473 -6.58 27.13 -1.81
N LYS A 474 -5.46 27.78 -1.44
CA LYS A 474 -5.46 29.17 -0.94
C LYS A 474 -6.17 30.21 -1.81
N PRO A 475 -6.25 30.11 -3.15
CA PRO A 475 -6.97 31.07 -3.97
C PRO A 475 -8.50 30.90 -3.88
N PHE A 476 -9.00 29.75 -3.43
CA PHE A 476 -10.42 29.44 -3.42
C PHE A 476 -11.15 30.12 -2.24
N PRO A 477 -12.23 30.88 -2.49
CA PRO A 477 -13.06 31.44 -1.43
C PRO A 477 -14.04 30.39 -0.86
N VAL A 478 -13.50 29.28 -0.33
CA VAL A 478 -14.26 28.08 0.06
C VAL A 478 -15.40 28.34 1.06
N GLU A 479 -15.21 29.24 2.03
CA GLU A 479 -16.27 29.65 2.97
C GLU A 479 -17.49 30.28 2.26
N LYS A 480 -17.23 31.03 1.18
CA LYS A 480 -18.31 31.63 0.38
C LYS A 480 -18.92 30.58 -0.56
N MET A 481 -18.10 29.71 -1.15
CA MET A 481 -18.55 28.63 -2.03
C MET A 481 -19.45 27.63 -1.30
N ALA A 482 -19.15 27.33 -0.03
CA ALA A 482 -19.92 26.40 0.80
C ALA A 482 -21.40 26.80 1.00
N LYS A 483 -21.77 28.05 0.71
CA LYS A 483 -23.16 28.53 0.74
C LYS A 483 -23.98 28.07 -0.48
N TYR A 484 -23.32 27.74 -1.59
CA TYR A 484 -23.96 27.42 -2.87
C TYR A 484 -23.77 25.96 -3.28
N LEU A 485 -22.76 25.29 -2.72
CA LEU A 485 -22.47 23.88 -3.00
C LEU A 485 -23.18 22.96 -2.01
N ASP A 486 -23.64 21.80 -2.49
CA ASP A 486 -24.24 20.77 -1.64
C ASP A 486 -23.16 19.99 -0.88
N TYR A 487 -22.03 19.73 -1.54
CA TYR A 487 -20.83 19.12 -0.97
C TYR A 487 -19.57 19.47 -1.79
N PHE A 488 -18.40 19.15 -1.23
CA PHE A 488 -17.09 19.27 -1.86
C PHE A 488 -16.46 17.89 -1.91
N ILE A 489 -15.96 17.48 -3.08
CA ILE A 489 -15.06 16.35 -3.20
C ILE A 489 -13.67 16.86 -2.84
N TYR A 490 -13.09 16.33 -1.76
CA TYR A 490 -11.81 16.81 -1.28
C TYR A 490 -10.75 15.75 -1.56
N MET A 491 -9.88 16.04 -2.53
CA MET A 491 -8.91 15.10 -3.09
C MET A 491 -7.74 14.91 -2.12
N THR A 492 -8.00 14.14 -1.05
CA THR A 492 -7.02 13.76 -0.02
C THR A 492 -6.25 12.49 -0.42
N TYR A 493 -5.88 12.46 -1.69
CA TYR A 493 -4.97 11.54 -2.35
C TYR A 493 -4.03 12.38 -3.23
N ASP A 494 -3.02 11.76 -3.83
CA ASP A 494 -1.96 12.49 -4.56
C ASP A 494 -1.24 13.53 -3.71
N LEU A 495 -1.10 13.24 -2.41
CA LEU A 495 -0.33 14.07 -1.48
C LEU A 495 1.17 14.06 -1.82
N HIS A 496 1.62 12.99 -2.45
CA HIS A 496 2.98 12.75 -2.89
C HIS A 496 3.01 12.01 -4.24
N GLY A 497 4.04 12.27 -5.04
CA GLY A 497 4.20 11.64 -6.34
C GLY A 497 5.56 11.97 -6.98
N GLN A 498 5.77 11.52 -8.21
CA GLN A 498 7.03 11.71 -8.94
C GLN A 498 7.43 13.19 -9.06
N TRP A 499 6.44 14.08 -9.15
CA TRP A 499 6.59 15.54 -9.21
C TRP A 499 7.24 16.16 -7.96
N ASP A 500 7.41 15.42 -6.86
CA ASP A 500 8.14 15.92 -5.69
C ASP A 500 9.64 16.06 -5.96
N PHE A 501 10.18 15.39 -6.99
CA PHE A 501 11.61 15.40 -7.29
C PHE A 501 12.16 16.83 -7.46
N GLY A 502 13.23 17.12 -6.72
CA GLY A 502 13.90 18.43 -6.73
C GLY A 502 13.24 19.49 -5.85
N ASN A 503 12.06 19.23 -5.27
CA ASN A 503 11.39 20.15 -4.36
C ASN A 503 11.78 19.90 -2.90
N GLN A 504 12.67 20.74 -2.36
CA GLN A 504 13.12 20.67 -0.95
C GLN A 504 12.00 20.87 0.08
N TYR A 505 10.84 21.40 -0.35
CA TYR A 505 9.69 21.68 0.51
C TYR A 505 8.57 20.64 0.38
N ALA A 506 8.68 19.69 -0.54
CA ALA A 506 7.68 18.64 -0.73
C ALA A 506 7.58 17.72 0.49
N SER A 507 8.72 17.42 1.12
CA SER A 507 8.80 16.45 2.21
C SER A 507 9.76 16.90 3.31
N PRO A 508 9.31 16.99 4.58
CA PRO A 508 10.18 17.31 5.71
C PRO A 508 11.40 16.39 5.78
N GLY A 509 12.59 16.98 5.93
CA GLY A 509 13.87 16.26 6.01
C GLY A 509 14.39 15.72 4.68
N CYS A 510 13.68 15.90 3.57
CA CYS A 510 14.06 15.40 2.26
C CYS A 510 14.45 16.54 1.30
N ASN A 511 15.67 17.06 1.42
CA ASN A 511 16.14 18.20 0.62
C ASN A 511 16.05 17.99 -0.90
N GLY A 512 16.10 16.74 -1.37
CA GLY A 512 16.00 16.41 -2.78
C GLY A 512 14.56 16.19 -3.27
N GLY A 513 13.56 16.25 -2.39
CA GLY A 513 12.17 15.94 -2.71
C GLY A 513 11.93 14.51 -3.21
N ASN A 514 12.95 13.65 -3.16
CA ASN A 514 12.94 12.34 -3.80
C ASN A 514 12.88 11.18 -2.79
N CYS A 515 12.12 11.37 -1.70
CA CYS A 515 11.94 10.35 -0.67
C CYS A 515 10.64 9.59 -0.88
N LEU A 516 10.61 8.30 -0.55
CA LEU A 516 9.40 7.48 -0.62
C LEU A 516 8.36 8.01 0.38
N ARG A 517 7.19 8.40 -0.10
CA ARG A 517 6.11 8.94 0.73
C ARG A 517 4.76 8.42 0.24
N SER A 518 3.86 8.16 1.20
CA SER A 518 2.51 7.71 0.89
C SER A 518 1.66 8.85 0.37
N HIS A 519 1.09 8.70 -0.82
CA HIS A 519 0.16 9.68 -1.39
C HIS A 519 -1.22 9.71 -0.69
N VAL A 520 -1.48 8.77 0.23
CA VAL A 520 -2.74 8.59 1.00
C VAL A 520 -2.52 8.66 2.51
N ASN A 521 -1.42 9.29 2.94
CA ASN A 521 -1.03 9.44 4.33
C ASN A 521 -2.16 10.05 5.19
N LYS A 522 -2.60 9.33 6.22
CA LYS A 522 -3.70 9.75 7.10
C LYS A 522 -3.40 10.99 7.92
N THR A 523 -2.16 11.16 8.37
CA THR A 523 -1.76 12.34 9.15
C THR A 523 -1.87 13.61 8.29
N GLU A 524 -1.45 13.52 7.04
CA GLU A 524 -1.55 14.63 6.09
C GLU A 524 -2.99 14.87 5.63
N THR A 525 -3.76 13.79 5.46
CA THR A 525 -5.22 13.87 5.27
C THR A 525 -5.87 14.62 6.42
N HIS A 526 -5.57 14.28 7.68
CA HIS A 526 -6.09 14.98 8.86
C HIS A 526 -5.73 16.47 8.85
N ASN A 527 -4.48 16.81 8.52
CA ASN A 527 -4.04 18.21 8.40
C ASN A 527 -4.83 18.96 7.32
N ALA A 528 -5.11 18.32 6.18
CA ALA A 528 -5.95 18.88 5.13
C ALA A 528 -7.40 19.09 5.61
N LEU A 529 -7.96 18.14 6.37
CA LEU A 529 -9.31 18.24 6.97
C LEU A 529 -9.39 19.37 8.01
N ALA A 530 -8.35 19.53 8.83
CA ALA A 530 -8.25 20.65 9.76
C ALA A 530 -8.17 21.99 9.01
N MET A 531 -7.39 22.06 7.91
CA MET A 531 -7.29 23.27 7.09
C MET A 531 -8.65 23.68 6.48
N ILE A 532 -9.35 22.78 5.79
CA ILE A 532 -10.60 23.11 5.09
C ILE A 532 -11.72 23.51 6.08
N THR A 533 -11.79 22.84 7.23
CA THR A 533 -12.77 23.18 8.27
C THR A 533 -12.46 24.51 8.94
N LYS A 534 -11.19 24.79 9.25
CA LYS A 534 -10.74 26.11 9.72
C LYS A 534 -11.01 27.21 8.73
N ALA A 535 -10.91 26.93 7.43
CA ALA A 535 -11.27 27.88 6.38
C ALA A 535 -12.75 28.31 6.44
N GLY A 536 -13.60 27.53 7.12
CA GLY A 536 -15.01 27.84 7.35
C GLY A 536 -15.96 26.94 6.57
N VAL A 537 -15.48 25.84 6.01
CA VAL A 537 -16.34 24.84 5.37
C VAL A 537 -16.91 23.91 6.44
N PRO A 538 -18.25 23.71 6.50
CA PRO A 538 -18.84 22.73 7.41
C PRO A 538 -18.34 21.31 7.11
N ALA A 539 -17.92 20.56 8.14
CA ALA A 539 -17.39 19.20 7.96
C ALA A 539 -18.37 18.27 7.24
N ASN A 540 -19.66 18.39 7.53
CA ASN A 540 -20.74 17.61 6.89
C ASN A 540 -20.97 17.91 5.40
N LYS A 541 -20.25 18.87 4.81
CA LYS A 541 -20.20 19.14 3.36
C LYS A 541 -18.91 18.67 2.70
N VAL A 542 -17.92 18.22 3.46
CA VAL A 542 -16.64 17.75 2.92
C VAL A 542 -16.72 16.24 2.75
N ILE A 543 -16.51 15.77 1.53
CA ILE A 543 -16.44 14.36 1.14
C ILE A 543 -14.96 14.01 1.01
N VAL A 544 -14.47 13.11 1.84
CA VAL A 544 -13.03 12.83 1.97
C VAL A 544 -12.59 11.81 0.91
N GLY A 545 -11.56 12.16 0.14
CA GLY A 545 -11.00 11.30 -0.90
C GLY A 545 -10.33 10.04 -0.35
N ILE A 546 -10.62 8.91 -0.99
CA ILE A 546 -9.88 7.65 -0.91
C ILE A 546 -9.51 7.22 -2.34
N ALA A 547 -8.52 6.35 -2.48
CA ALA A 547 -7.98 5.97 -3.79
C ALA A 547 -8.04 4.46 -4.03
N SER A 548 -8.41 4.09 -5.25
CA SER A 548 -8.33 2.73 -5.84
C SER A 548 -7.08 2.54 -6.69
N TYR A 549 -6.05 3.33 -6.44
CA TYR A 549 -4.75 3.25 -7.12
C TYR A 549 -3.65 3.62 -6.12
N GLY A 550 -2.41 3.31 -6.51
CA GLY A 550 -1.22 3.75 -5.80
C GLY A 550 -0.34 4.68 -6.64
N ARG A 551 0.39 5.57 -5.96
CA ARG A 551 1.52 6.30 -6.55
C ARG A 551 2.81 5.50 -6.32
N SER A 552 3.46 5.13 -7.42
CA SER A 552 4.64 4.26 -7.42
C SER A 552 5.94 5.02 -7.72
N PHE A 553 7.05 4.47 -7.25
CA PHE A 553 8.38 5.05 -7.34
C PHE A 553 9.41 3.97 -7.63
N GLY A 554 10.29 4.22 -8.60
CA GLY A 554 11.48 3.37 -8.79
C GLY A 554 12.47 3.61 -7.65
N MET A 555 12.84 2.57 -6.94
CA MET A 555 13.67 2.66 -5.74
C MET A 555 15.14 2.87 -6.11
N LYS A 556 15.82 3.78 -5.41
CA LYS A 556 17.28 3.94 -5.53
C LYS A 556 18.04 2.76 -4.93
N ASP A 557 17.51 2.20 -3.86
CA ASP A 557 18.04 1.03 -3.16
C ASP A 557 16.88 0.10 -2.84
N PRO A 558 16.72 -1.04 -3.54
CA PRO A 558 15.62 -1.99 -3.34
C PRO A 558 15.50 -2.53 -1.91
N SER A 559 16.57 -2.44 -1.09
CA SER A 559 16.54 -2.88 0.31
C SER A 559 16.00 -1.82 1.28
N CYS A 560 15.83 -0.58 0.82
CA CYS A 560 15.43 0.56 1.65
C CYS A 560 13.99 0.98 1.35
N THR A 561 13.06 0.67 2.26
CA THR A 561 11.61 0.92 2.06
C THR A 561 10.99 1.97 2.97
N GLY A 562 11.77 2.56 3.88
CA GLY A 562 11.29 3.58 4.83
C GLY A 562 11.13 4.99 4.22
N PRO A 563 10.50 5.93 4.94
CA PRO A 563 10.09 7.23 4.41
C PRO A 563 11.24 8.21 4.09
N MET A 564 12.47 7.84 4.44
CA MET A 564 13.70 8.59 4.10
C MET A 564 14.53 7.90 3.01
N CYS A 565 14.09 6.72 2.55
CA CYS A 565 14.65 6.04 1.39
C CYS A 565 14.28 6.81 0.13
N LYS A 566 15.10 6.69 -0.91
CA LYS A 566 15.03 7.56 -2.07
C LYS A 566 14.51 6.85 -3.30
N PHE A 567 13.79 7.59 -4.14
CA PHE A 567 13.43 7.16 -5.48
C PHE A 567 14.33 7.77 -6.56
N THR A 568 14.26 7.20 -7.77
CA THR A 568 14.95 7.59 -8.99
C THR A 568 13.98 8.19 -10.03
N GLY A 569 14.54 8.68 -11.14
CA GLY A 569 13.80 9.47 -12.13
C GLY A 569 14.02 10.97 -11.94
N ASP A 570 13.13 11.76 -12.54
CA ASP A 570 13.09 13.22 -12.43
C ASP A 570 11.65 13.71 -12.21
N PHE A 571 11.38 15.01 -12.32
CA PHE A 571 10.06 15.60 -12.06
C PHE A 571 8.95 15.02 -12.96
N ASP A 572 9.27 14.72 -14.22
CA ASP A 572 8.28 14.29 -15.22
C ASP A 572 8.34 12.78 -15.51
N THR A 573 9.45 12.12 -15.18
CA THR A 573 9.71 10.72 -15.56
C THR A 573 9.89 9.84 -14.34
N SER A 574 8.94 8.92 -14.13
CA SER A 574 9.08 7.85 -13.14
C SER A 574 9.85 6.66 -13.71
N THR A 575 10.68 6.04 -12.88
CA THR A 575 11.34 4.76 -13.19
C THR A 575 10.71 3.59 -12.46
N ALA A 576 9.54 3.75 -11.85
CA ALA A 576 8.75 2.61 -11.41
C ALA A 576 8.28 1.80 -12.62
N GLN A 577 8.19 0.49 -12.45
CA GLN A 577 7.55 -0.39 -13.40
C GLN A 577 6.08 0.01 -13.54
N VAL A 578 5.66 0.21 -14.79
CA VAL A 578 4.28 0.56 -15.16
C VAL A 578 3.34 -0.63 -14.94
N GLY A 579 2.07 -0.36 -14.64
CA GLY A 579 1.03 -1.37 -14.71
C GLY A 579 0.75 -1.79 -16.16
N SER A 580 0.36 -3.05 -16.36
CA SER A 580 0.12 -3.62 -17.69
C SER A 580 -1.08 -3.00 -18.43
N CYS A 581 -2.08 -2.50 -17.71
CA CYS A 581 -3.29 -1.88 -18.27
C CYS A 581 -3.28 -0.36 -18.10
N THR A 582 -2.91 0.15 -16.92
CA THR A 582 -2.85 1.60 -16.67
C THR A 582 -1.71 2.26 -17.44
N ASN A 583 -0.64 1.51 -17.74
CA ASN A 583 0.46 1.88 -18.62
C ASN A 583 1.02 3.30 -18.36
N THR A 584 1.08 3.70 -17.09
CA THR A 584 1.47 5.05 -16.67
C THR A 584 2.58 4.97 -15.61
N GLY A 585 3.71 5.63 -15.88
CA GLY A 585 4.83 5.68 -14.93
C GLY A 585 4.44 6.36 -13.61
N GLY A 586 4.72 5.71 -12.49
CA GLY A 586 4.44 6.24 -11.16
C GLY A 586 2.96 6.17 -10.73
N TYR A 587 2.15 5.40 -11.44
CA TYR A 587 0.73 5.19 -11.18
C TYR A 587 0.37 3.74 -11.49
N ILE A 588 -0.36 3.08 -10.60
CA ILE A 588 -0.79 1.68 -10.80
C ILE A 588 -2.11 1.43 -10.08
N SER A 589 -3.05 0.75 -10.72
CA SER A 589 -4.37 0.47 -10.14
C SER A 589 -4.29 -0.55 -9.00
N ASN A 590 -5.27 -0.53 -8.09
CA ASN A 590 -5.41 -1.57 -7.08
C ASN A 590 -5.61 -2.95 -7.72
N ALA A 591 -6.38 -3.02 -8.81
CA ALA A 591 -6.59 -4.26 -9.58
C ALA A 591 -5.27 -4.87 -10.07
N GLU A 592 -4.36 -4.07 -10.64
CA GLU A 592 -3.05 -4.54 -11.08
C GLU A 592 -2.16 -4.94 -9.90
N LEU A 593 -2.21 -4.21 -8.78
CA LEU A 593 -1.46 -4.56 -7.57
C LEU A 593 -1.93 -5.89 -6.98
N LEU A 594 -3.23 -6.17 -7.00
CA LEU A 594 -3.79 -7.46 -6.59
C LEU A 594 -3.22 -8.59 -7.46
N VAL A 595 -3.25 -8.43 -8.78
CA VAL A 595 -2.69 -9.42 -9.72
C VAL A 595 -1.19 -9.66 -9.47
N LEU A 596 -0.40 -8.60 -9.25
CA LEU A 596 1.03 -8.72 -8.94
C LEU A 596 1.27 -9.46 -7.61
N SER A 597 0.52 -9.11 -6.57
CA SER A 597 0.60 -9.76 -5.25
C SER A 597 0.24 -11.24 -5.35
N ASP A 598 -0.87 -11.56 -6.01
CA ASP A 598 -1.37 -12.93 -6.12
C ASP A 598 -0.40 -13.81 -6.91
N ASN A 599 0.11 -13.33 -8.05
CA ASN A 599 1.11 -14.05 -8.83
C ASN A 599 2.40 -14.30 -8.03
N ALA A 600 2.85 -13.32 -7.24
CA ALA A 600 4.03 -13.49 -6.39
C ALA A 600 3.79 -14.49 -5.24
N VAL A 601 2.62 -14.44 -4.59
CA VAL A 601 2.23 -15.38 -3.51
C VAL A 601 2.09 -16.81 -4.03
N LEU A 602 1.54 -16.96 -5.24
CA LEU A 602 1.41 -18.26 -5.92
C LEU A 602 2.74 -18.80 -6.47
N GLY A 603 3.81 -18.00 -6.42
CA GLY A 603 5.14 -18.39 -6.88
C GLY A 603 5.27 -18.48 -8.41
N HIS A 604 4.46 -17.72 -9.14
CA HIS A 604 4.56 -17.64 -10.60
C HIS A 604 5.94 -17.08 -11.01
N PRO A 605 6.67 -17.75 -11.94
CA PRO A 605 8.00 -17.29 -12.34
C PRO A 605 7.97 -15.84 -12.85
N GLY A 606 8.93 -15.05 -12.40
CA GLY A 606 9.07 -13.65 -12.81
C GLY A 606 8.28 -12.64 -11.98
N TYR A 607 7.35 -13.06 -11.12
CA TYR A 607 6.61 -12.14 -10.27
C TYR A 607 7.27 -12.00 -8.90
N HIS A 608 7.61 -10.76 -8.53
CA HIS A 608 8.20 -10.42 -7.26
C HIS A 608 7.37 -9.32 -6.61
N ALA A 609 6.56 -9.65 -5.61
CA ALA A 609 5.80 -8.67 -4.86
C ALA A 609 5.79 -8.99 -3.36
N LYS A 610 5.87 -7.94 -2.55
CA LYS A 610 5.74 -8.03 -1.09
C LYS A 610 5.00 -6.81 -0.57
N SER A 611 3.83 -7.04 0.02
CA SER A 611 2.99 -6.01 0.62
C SER A 611 3.02 -6.04 2.15
N TRP A 612 2.78 -4.89 2.77
CA TRP A 612 2.57 -4.75 4.22
C TRP A 612 1.81 -3.45 4.53
N HIS A 613 1.23 -3.35 5.72
CA HIS A 613 0.60 -2.13 6.22
C HIS A 613 1.63 -1.28 6.98
N ASP A 614 1.68 0.03 6.69
CA ASP A 614 2.53 1.00 7.39
C ASP A 614 1.70 1.79 8.41
N ASP A 615 1.86 1.45 9.70
CA ASP A 615 1.08 2.02 10.80
C ASP A 615 1.26 3.55 10.95
N ASP A 616 2.44 4.09 10.62
CA ASP A 616 2.76 5.51 10.79
C ASP A 616 1.98 6.39 9.79
N SER A 617 1.84 5.94 8.54
CA SER A 617 1.06 6.63 7.51
C SER A 617 -0.38 6.10 7.35
N ASP A 618 -0.72 4.97 8.00
CA ASP A 618 -1.99 4.22 7.87
C ASP A 618 -2.26 3.87 6.39
N SER A 619 -1.22 3.44 5.67
CA SER A 619 -1.28 3.13 4.23
C SER A 619 -0.76 1.73 3.95
N ASP A 620 -1.20 1.12 2.86
CA ASP A 620 -0.64 -0.15 2.39
C ASP A 620 0.53 0.13 1.45
N ILE A 621 1.62 -0.59 1.66
CA ILE A 621 2.84 -0.46 0.90
C ILE A 621 3.12 -1.77 0.17
N MET A 622 3.60 -1.70 -1.06
CA MET A 622 4.10 -2.86 -1.79
C MET A 622 5.43 -2.54 -2.45
N VAL A 623 6.36 -3.48 -2.40
CA VAL A 623 7.54 -3.50 -3.26
C VAL A 623 7.31 -4.58 -4.33
N TYR A 624 7.40 -4.21 -5.59
CA TYR A 624 7.07 -5.08 -6.71
C TYR A 624 8.06 -5.01 -7.90
N GLY A 625 8.04 -6.05 -8.72
CA GLY A 625 8.76 -6.18 -9.98
C GLY A 625 8.28 -7.40 -10.76
N GLU A 626 8.28 -7.31 -12.09
CA GLU A 626 7.99 -8.41 -13.02
C GLU A 626 9.21 -8.66 -13.92
N ASN A 627 9.55 -9.93 -14.12
CA ASN A 627 10.69 -10.43 -14.89
C ASN A 627 12.08 -10.01 -14.35
N GLU A 628 12.13 -9.08 -13.40
CA GLU A 628 13.31 -8.57 -12.72
C GLU A 628 13.08 -8.52 -11.21
N GLU A 629 14.16 -8.35 -10.44
CA GLU A 629 14.04 -8.15 -8.99
C GLU A 629 13.13 -6.95 -8.67
N ALA A 630 12.39 -7.05 -7.55
CA ALA A 630 11.48 -6.00 -7.13
C ALA A 630 12.24 -4.70 -6.85
N HIS A 631 11.96 -3.68 -7.66
CA HIS A 631 12.64 -2.38 -7.65
C HIS A 631 11.66 -1.21 -7.63
N SER A 632 10.35 -1.48 -7.65
CA SER A 632 9.30 -0.46 -7.57
C SER A 632 8.67 -0.50 -6.19
N TRP A 633 8.42 0.66 -5.61
CA TRP A 633 7.71 0.84 -4.36
C TRP A 633 6.41 1.57 -4.64
N VAL A 634 5.32 1.22 -3.98
CA VAL A 634 4.03 1.90 -4.11
C VAL A 634 3.37 2.02 -2.74
N ALA A 635 2.71 3.15 -2.51
CA ALA A 635 1.72 3.30 -1.44
C ALA A 635 0.33 3.38 -2.04
N TYR A 636 -0.62 2.67 -1.45
CA TYR A 636 -2.01 2.55 -1.89
C TYR A 636 -2.93 2.27 -0.68
N MET A 637 -4.21 2.02 -0.93
CA MET A 637 -5.17 1.57 0.08
C MET A 637 -5.83 0.28 -0.39
N ASN A 638 -5.66 -0.82 0.33
CA ASN A 638 -6.48 -2.02 0.16
C ASN A 638 -7.87 -1.83 0.79
N ASP A 639 -8.74 -2.82 0.66
CA ASP A 639 -10.13 -2.73 1.12
C ASP A 639 -10.27 -2.62 2.64
N ASP A 640 -9.35 -3.21 3.41
CA ASP A 640 -9.32 -3.09 4.87
C ASP A 640 -8.96 -1.65 5.29
N THR A 641 -7.92 -1.07 4.68
CA THR A 641 -7.50 0.31 4.91
C THR A 641 -8.58 1.29 4.47
N LYS A 642 -9.23 1.09 3.31
CA LYS A 642 -10.39 1.88 2.89
C LYS A 642 -11.52 1.80 3.90
N SER A 643 -11.88 0.60 4.35
CA SER A 643 -12.96 0.37 5.34
C SER A 643 -12.67 1.04 6.69
N SER A 644 -11.42 0.97 7.15
CA SER A 644 -10.95 1.67 8.34
C SER A 644 -11.00 3.20 8.16
N ARG A 645 -10.55 3.71 7.00
CA ARG A 645 -10.55 5.14 6.69
C ARG A 645 -11.96 5.71 6.61
N ILE A 646 -12.86 4.98 6.00
CA ILE A 646 -14.28 5.22 5.96
C ILE A 646 -14.85 5.39 7.38
N SER A 647 -14.57 4.44 8.27
CA SER A 647 -15.09 4.44 9.64
C SER A 647 -14.53 5.62 10.44
N TRP A 648 -13.27 5.97 10.20
CA TRP A 648 -12.63 7.16 10.78
C TRP A 648 -13.30 8.45 10.32
N VAL A 649 -13.56 8.61 9.02
CA VAL A 649 -14.24 9.78 8.44
C VAL A 649 -15.67 9.91 8.97
N GLU A 650 -16.41 8.80 9.08
CA GLU A 650 -17.73 8.77 9.71
C GLU A 650 -17.68 9.23 11.18
N GLY A 651 -16.70 8.75 11.95
CA GLY A 651 -16.51 9.12 13.35
C GLY A 651 -16.15 10.59 13.56
N LEU A 652 -15.62 11.25 12.52
CA LEU A 652 -15.29 12.68 12.52
C LEU A 652 -16.45 13.57 12.05
N ASN A 653 -17.64 13.01 11.76
CA ASN A 653 -18.83 13.73 11.27
C ASN A 653 -18.63 14.46 9.92
N PHE A 654 -17.74 13.95 9.07
CA PHE A 654 -17.60 14.44 7.70
C PHE A 654 -18.76 13.98 6.81
N GLY A 655 -18.97 14.65 5.68
CA GLY A 655 -20.15 14.45 4.82
C GLY A 655 -20.18 13.10 4.09
N GLY A 656 -19.04 12.43 3.96
CA GLY A 656 -18.91 11.19 3.19
C GLY A 656 -17.47 10.88 2.81
N VAL A 657 -17.31 9.85 1.97
CA VAL A 657 -16.08 9.56 1.22
C VAL A 657 -16.31 9.58 -0.28
N SER A 658 -15.26 9.84 -1.04
CA SER A 658 -15.22 9.74 -2.50
C SER A 658 -14.09 8.83 -2.94
N ASP A 659 -14.40 7.77 -3.68
CA ASP A 659 -13.39 6.87 -4.26
C ASP A 659 -13.00 7.32 -5.68
N TRP A 660 -11.70 7.49 -5.90
CA TRP A 660 -11.10 7.63 -7.22
C TRP A 660 -10.28 6.38 -7.54
N ALA A 661 -10.71 5.48 -8.41
CA ALA A 661 -12.01 5.40 -9.08
C ALA A 661 -12.49 3.94 -9.14
N VAL A 662 -13.79 3.71 -9.34
CA VAL A 662 -14.40 2.37 -9.23
C VAL A 662 -13.78 1.36 -10.21
N ASP A 663 -13.43 1.81 -11.41
CA ASP A 663 -12.87 0.98 -12.49
C ASP A 663 -11.39 0.59 -12.26
N LEU A 664 -10.78 1.05 -11.17
CA LEU A 664 -9.39 0.73 -10.77
C LEU A 664 -9.33 -0.24 -9.58
N GLY A 665 -10.45 -0.45 -8.89
CA GLY A 665 -10.51 -1.20 -7.64
C GLY A 665 -10.30 -2.70 -7.81
N GLU A 666 -10.97 -3.28 -8.79
CA GLU A 666 -10.99 -4.71 -9.10
C GLU A 666 -10.82 -4.92 -10.62
N TRP A 667 -10.64 -6.18 -11.05
CA TRP A 667 -10.42 -6.51 -12.46
C TRP A 667 -11.73 -6.62 -13.25
N TYR A 668 -11.81 -5.94 -14.40
CA TYR A 668 -12.96 -5.95 -15.32
C TYR A 668 -12.49 -6.24 -16.75
N ASP A 669 -13.21 -7.12 -17.44
CA ASP A 669 -12.91 -7.56 -18.82
C ASP A 669 -13.81 -6.88 -19.89
N GLY A 670 -14.84 -6.12 -19.48
CA GLY A 670 -15.82 -5.42 -20.34
C GLY A 670 -17.00 -6.30 -20.82
N GLU A 671 -18.10 -5.68 -21.27
CA GLU A 671 -19.24 -6.41 -21.88
C GLU A 671 -18.90 -6.91 -23.30
N ASP A 672 -19.15 -8.21 -23.58
CA ASP A 672 -19.15 -8.78 -24.94
C ASP A 672 -20.42 -8.31 -25.69
N PRO A 673 -20.31 -7.50 -26.77
CA PRO A 673 -21.46 -6.96 -27.49
C PRO A 673 -22.30 -8.01 -28.23
N ASP A 674 -21.85 -9.28 -28.31
CA ASP A 674 -22.61 -10.39 -28.90
C ASP A 674 -23.37 -11.24 -27.84
N ASP A 675 -23.32 -10.89 -26.55
CA ASP A 675 -24.02 -11.61 -25.49
C ASP A 675 -25.42 -11.03 -25.20
N ASP A 676 -26.42 -11.48 -25.96
CA ASP A 676 -27.86 -11.25 -25.70
C ASP A 676 -28.39 -12.06 -24.50
N SER A 677 -27.53 -12.75 -23.72
CA SER A 677 -27.95 -13.39 -22.48
C SER A 677 -27.94 -12.36 -21.34
N GLY A 678 -29.10 -11.78 -21.07
CA GLY A 678 -29.35 -10.90 -19.92
C GLY A 678 -29.17 -11.61 -18.57
N SER A 679 -27.94 -11.98 -18.24
CA SER A 679 -27.48 -12.40 -16.93
C SER A 679 -26.60 -11.28 -16.41
N SER A 680 -27.27 -10.30 -15.82
CA SER A 680 -26.63 -9.29 -14.99
C SER A 680 -25.96 -10.00 -13.80
N LEU A 681 -24.64 -9.97 -13.73
CA LEU A 681 -23.88 -10.25 -12.50
C LEU A 681 -23.94 -9.05 -11.53
N SER A 682 -25.04 -8.30 -11.52
CA SER A 682 -25.30 -7.26 -10.54
C SER A 682 -26.40 -7.72 -9.57
N GLY A 683 -26.05 -7.83 -8.29
CA GLY A 683 -27.00 -8.07 -7.22
C GLY A 683 -26.76 -9.31 -6.37
N ARG A 684 -25.54 -9.49 -5.85
CA ARG A 684 -25.39 -10.13 -4.54
C ARG A 684 -24.53 -9.26 -3.66
N THR A 685 -25.15 -8.68 -2.64
CA THR A 685 -24.45 -8.28 -1.41
C THR A 685 -23.56 -9.46 -0.99
N PHE A 686 -22.24 -9.28 -1.04
CA PHE A 686 -21.24 -10.28 -0.69
C PHE A 686 -21.38 -10.69 0.78
N ASN A 687 -22.19 -11.71 1.03
CA ASN A 687 -21.88 -12.74 2.00
C ASN A 687 -21.57 -13.97 1.15
N GLY A 688 -20.31 -14.11 0.73
CA GLY A 688 -19.85 -15.26 -0.04
C GLY A 688 -20.20 -16.57 0.67
N CYS A 689 -20.28 -17.65 -0.10
CA CYS A 689 -20.47 -19.01 0.40
C CYS A 689 -19.57 -19.30 1.61
N PRO A 690 -20.08 -19.27 2.87
CA PRO A 690 -19.23 -19.37 4.05
C PRO A 690 -18.66 -20.78 4.13
N SER A 691 -17.34 -20.90 3.95
CA SER A 691 -16.64 -22.18 3.84
C SER A 691 -16.12 -22.72 5.16
N ASP A 692 -16.13 -21.92 6.23
CA ASP A 692 -15.49 -22.25 7.50
C ASP A 692 -16.08 -23.51 8.16
N ASP A 693 -17.33 -23.84 7.81
CA ASP A 693 -18.06 -25.01 8.30
C ASP A 693 -18.22 -26.12 7.22
N TRP A 694 -17.56 -25.99 6.06
CA TRP A 694 -17.66 -27.02 5.03
C TRP A 694 -16.89 -28.28 5.43
N PRO A 695 -17.47 -29.48 5.22
CA PRO A 695 -16.77 -30.73 5.53
C PRO A 695 -15.57 -30.97 4.60
N ASP A 696 -14.54 -31.63 5.13
CA ASP A 696 -13.30 -31.95 4.41
C ASP A 696 -13.42 -33.25 3.57
N THR A 697 -14.54 -33.97 3.65
CA THR A 697 -14.75 -35.22 2.91
C THR A 697 -16.05 -35.22 2.10
N LEU A 698 -16.05 -35.94 0.97
CA LEU A 698 -17.24 -36.04 0.11
C LEU A 698 -18.42 -36.74 0.81
N ASP A 699 -18.16 -37.71 1.68
CA ASP A 699 -19.19 -38.41 2.44
C ASP A 699 -19.88 -37.46 3.44
N GLU A 700 -19.10 -36.71 4.23
CA GLU A 700 -19.65 -35.73 5.16
C GLU A 700 -20.32 -34.56 4.45
N LEU A 701 -19.79 -34.13 3.30
CA LEU A 701 -20.42 -33.13 2.44
C LEU A 701 -21.78 -33.62 1.93
N ASN A 702 -21.88 -34.87 1.48
CA ASN A 702 -23.13 -35.48 1.04
C ASN A 702 -24.15 -35.63 2.18
N ASP A 703 -23.70 -35.95 3.39
CA ASP A 703 -24.56 -36.12 4.56
C ASP A 703 -25.05 -34.78 5.15
N ASN A 704 -24.32 -33.69 4.90
CA ASN A 704 -24.65 -32.34 5.35
C ASN A 704 -25.09 -31.41 4.21
N LEU A 705 -25.39 -31.95 3.03
CA LEU A 705 -25.68 -31.15 1.84
C LEU A 705 -26.87 -30.19 2.03
N ASP A 706 -27.87 -30.60 2.82
CA ASP A 706 -29.06 -29.79 3.13
C ASP A 706 -28.74 -28.57 4.04
N LYS A 707 -27.52 -28.49 4.59
CA LYS A 707 -27.02 -27.35 5.39
C LYS A 707 -26.21 -26.36 4.56
N ILE A 708 -25.92 -26.68 3.30
CA ILE A 708 -25.18 -25.82 2.38
C ILE A 708 -26.16 -25.30 1.34
N ASP A 709 -26.19 -23.98 1.17
CA ASP A 709 -27.04 -23.32 0.19
C ASP A 709 -26.81 -23.91 -1.20
N ALA A 710 -27.90 -24.16 -1.94
CA ALA A 710 -27.85 -24.89 -3.21
C ALA A 710 -26.86 -24.30 -4.22
N GLU A 711 -26.74 -22.98 -4.23
CA GLU A 711 -25.78 -22.21 -5.05
C GLU A 711 -24.31 -22.40 -4.66
N CYS A 712 -24.04 -22.84 -3.43
CA CYS A 712 -22.71 -23.07 -2.89
C CYS A 712 -22.28 -24.54 -2.96
N GLN A 713 -23.19 -25.48 -3.25
CA GLN A 713 -22.91 -26.91 -3.18
C GLN A 713 -21.83 -27.36 -4.18
N SER A 714 -21.82 -26.82 -5.40
CA SER A 714 -20.75 -27.09 -6.37
C SER A 714 -19.41 -26.50 -5.94
N GLN A 715 -19.40 -25.33 -5.29
CA GLN A 715 -18.17 -24.76 -4.73
C GLN A 715 -17.63 -25.64 -3.59
N ALA A 716 -18.51 -26.12 -2.71
CA ALA A 716 -18.13 -27.03 -1.63
C ALA A 716 -17.56 -28.37 -2.16
N VAL A 717 -18.08 -28.88 -3.28
CA VAL A 717 -17.48 -30.05 -3.95
C VAL A 717 -16.07 -29.74 -4.44
N VAL A 718 -15.86 -28.60 -5.12
CA VAL A 718 -14.53 -28.22 -5.62
C VAL A 718 -13.54 -27.95 -4.47
N HIS A 719 -14.01 -27.41 -3.35
CA HIS A 719 -13.22 -27.25 -2.12
C HIS A 719 -12.66 -28.59 -1.62
N VAL A 720 -13.52 -29.60 -1.49
CA VAL A 720 -13.10 -30.95 -1.07
C VAL A 720 -12.18 -31.60 -2.10
N LEU A 721 -12.45 -31.42 -3.40
CA LEU A 721 -11.59 -31.94 -4.46
C LEU A 721 -10.19 -31.30 -4.45
N LEU A 722 -10.08 -30.01 -4.10
CA LEU A 722 -8.81 -29.32 -3.94
C LEU A 722 -7.98 -29.88 -2.79
N GLN A 723 -8.60 -30.18 -1.65
CA GLN A 723 -7.92 -30.86 -0.56
C GLN A 723 -7.47 -32.25 -0.99
N HIS A 724 -8.36 -33.02 -1.61
CA HIS A 724 -8.07 -34.37 -2.10
C HIS A 724 -6.92 -34.45 -3.10
N VAL A 725 -6.78 -33.47 -4.01
CA VAL A 725 -5.65 -33.46 -4.96
C VAL A 725 -4.34 -33.14 -4.26
N ASN A 726 -4.35 -32.22 -3.28
CA ASN A 726 -3.17 -31.89 -2.48
C ASN A 726 -2.73 -33.07 -1.59
N ASP A 727 -3.69 -33.77 -0.99
CA ASP A 727 -3.44 -34.99 -0.21
C ASP A 727 -2.87 -36.08 -1.11
N ALA A 728 -3.44 -36.28 -2.31
CA ALA A 728 -2.94 -37.27 -3.25
C ALA A 728 -1.51 -36.98 -3.71
N VAL A 729 -1.15 -35.70 -3.93
CA VAL A 729 0.22 -35.25 -4.24
C VAL A 729 1.16 -35.50 -3.06
N THR A 730 0.71 -35.20 -1.84
CA THR A 730 1.50 -35.39 -0.61
C THR A 730 1.75 -36.87 -0.35
N ASP A 731 0.69 -37.67 -0.33
CA ASP A 731 0.75 -39.13 -0.20
C ASP A 731 1.64 -39.75 -1.29
N TYR A 732 1.58 -39.23 -2.51
CA TYR A 732 2.44 -39.67 -3.61
C TYR A 732 3.91 -39.40 -3.28
N LYS A 733 4.27 -38.18 -2.86
CA LYS A 733 5.65 -37.83 -2.48
C LYS A 733 6.16 -38.71 -1.33
N GLU A 734 5.29 -39.04 -0.38
CA GLU A 734 5.64 -39.93 0.74
C GLU A 734 5.87 -41.38 0.29
N VAL A 735 4.96 -41.92 -0.52
CA VAL A 735 5.06 -43.33 -0.96
C VAL A 735 6.13 -43.53 -2.03
N SER A 736 6.37 -42.53 -2.89
CA SER A 736 7.37 -42.54 -3.98
C SER A 736 8.81 -42.29 -3.53
N SER A 737 9.06 -42.31 -2.21
CA SER A 737 10.38 -42.19 -1.59
C SER A 737 11.44 -43.13 -2.19
N ALA A 738 12.71 -42.84 -1.93
CA ALA A 738 13.86 -43.54 -2.54
C ALA A 738 13.84 -45.08 -2.42
N ASP A 739 13.15 -45.64 -1.42
CA ASP A 739 13.01 -47.09 -1.22
C ASP A 739 11.86 -47.74 -2.00
N TYR A 740 10.94 -46.97 -2.61
CA TYR A 740 9.81 -47.51 -3.35
C TYR A 740 10.25 -48.41 -4.51
N ASP A 741 11.17 -47.93 -5.34
CA ASP A 741 11.66 -48.71 -6.49
C ASP A 741 12.39 -49.99 -6.06
N GLU A 742 12.94 -50.00 -4.85
CA GLU A 742 13.50 -51.20 -4.24
C GLU A 742 12.40 -52.18 -3.80
N LYS A 743 11.39 -51.72 -3.05
CA LYS A 743 10.24 -52.58 -2.67
C LYS A 743 9.47 -53.09 -3.88
N PHE A 744 9.36 -52.28 -4.92
CA PHE A 744 8.74 -52.65 -6.18
C PHE A 744 9.43 -53.84 -6.85
N LYS A 745 10.77 -53.96 -6.79
CA LYS A 745 11.48 -55.12 -7.35
C LYS A 745 11.04 -56.42 -6.68
N TYR A 746 10.90 -56.42 -5.35
CA TYR A 746 10.43 -57.59 -4.60
C TYR A 746 8.97 -57.92 -4.92
N TYR A 747 8.12 -56.89 -5.05
CA TYR A 747 6.74 -57.05 -5.50
C TYR A 747 6.66 -57.65 -6.91
N ALA A 748 7.41 -57.11 -7.87
CA ALA A 748 7.44 -57.58 -9.26
C ALA A 748 7.92 -59.04 -9.35
N GLN A 749 8.97 -59.39 -8.60
CA GLN A 749 9.43 -60.78 -8.52
C GLN A 749 8.37 -61.69 -7.90
N TRP A 750 7.72 -61.25 -6.83
CA TRP A 750 6.66 -62.00 -6.18
C TRP A 750 5.47 -62.29 -7.12
N ILE A 751 5.08 -61.31 -7.97
CA ILE A 751 4.09 -61.52 -9.04
C ILE A 751 4.58 -62.59 -10.00
N LYS A 752 5.81 -62.47 -10.54
CA LYS A 752 6.40 -63.45 -11.48
C LYS A 752 6.40 -64.86 -10.92
N ASP A 753 6.77 -65.02 -9.66
CA ASP A 753 6.80 -66.32 -8.98
C ASP A 753 5.40 -66.93 -8.77
N GLY A 754 4.37 -66.09 -8.60
CA GLY A 754 2.97 -66.48 -8.40
C GLY A 754 2.22 -66.90 -9.66
N ILE A 755 2.69 -66.55 -10.87
CA ILE A 755 1.96 -66.77 -12.14
C ILE A 755 1.62 -68.25 -12.35
N ASN A 756 2.60 -69.15 -12.20
CA ASN A 756 2.36 -70.58 -12.44
C ASN A 756 1.31 -71.16 -11.48
N GLY A 757 1.36 -70.79 -10.20
CA GLY A 757 0.37 -71.27 -9.22
C GLY A 757 -1.04 -70.75 -9.49
N SER A 758 -1.15 -69.55 -10.08
CA SER A 758 -2.42 -68.95 -10.49
C SER A 758 -2.95 -69.58 -11.78
N LEU A 759 -2.08 -69.82 -12.78
CA LEU A 759 -2.40 -70.59 -13.99
C LEU A 759 -2.92 -71.98 -13.64
N ASP A 760 -2.26 -72.67 -12.69
CA ASP A 760 -2.69 -74.00 -12.26
C ASP A 760 -4.09 -73.99 -11.64
N LYS A 761 -4.41 -72.99 -10.81
CA LYS A 761 -5.77 -72.81 -10.24
C LYS A 761 -6.80 -72.45 -11.30
N PHE A 762 -6.46 -71.58 -12.25
CA PHE A 762 -7.36 -71.17 -13.32
C PHE A 762 -7.68 -72.34 -14.26
N MET A 763 -6.66 -73.08 -14.69
CA MET A 763 -6.80 -74.19 -15.64
C MET A 763 -7.66 -75.33 -15.10
N ILE A 764 -7.64 -75.59 -13.78
CA ILE A 764 -8.51 -76.59 -13.15
C ILE A 764 -9.86 -76.03 -12.69
N GLY A 765 -10.07 -74.72 -12.85
CA GLY A 765 -11.29 -73.98 -12.51
C GLY A 765 -11.94 -73.39 -13.77
N ASN A 766 -12.08 -72.06 -13.82
CA ASN A 766 -12.77 -71.36 -14.90
C ASN A 766 -12.10 -71.51 -16.28
N GLY A 767 -10.79 -71.76 -16.34
CA GLY A 767 -10.06 -72.03 -17.59
C GLY A 767 -10.61 -73.23 -18.36
N THR A 768 -11.20 -74.21 -17.66
CA THR A 768 -11.85 -75.38 -18.30
C THR A 768 -13.03 -74.99 -19.20
N LYS A 769 -13.68 -73.85 -18.96
CA LYS A 769 -14.84 -73.36 -19.76
C LYS A 769 -14.46 -72.99 -21.19
N TYR A 770 -13.18 -72.76 -21.46
CA TYR A 770 -12.68 -72.28 -22.74
C TYR A 770 -11.85 -73.34 -23.48
N MET A 771 -11.84 -74.57 -22.97
CA MET A 771 -10.95 -75.65 -23.40
C MET A 771 -11.72 -76.95 -23.67
N ASP A 772 -11.25 -77.70 -24.66
CA ASP A 772 -11.55 -79.12 -24.82
C ASP A 772 -10.36 -79.97 -24.34
N CYS A 773 -10.65 -81.13 -23.77
CA CYS A 773 -9.66 -82.02 -23.17
C CYS A 773 -9.74 -83.42 -23.78
N GLU A 774 -8.59 -84.02 -24.01
CA GLU A 774 -8.45 -85.47 -24.21
C GLU A 774 -7.73 -86.05 -23.00
N TRP A 775 -8.30 -87.06 -22.35
CA TRP A 775 -7.68 -87.68 -21.18
C TRP A 775 -7.55 -89.19 -21.34
N ARG A 776 -6.50 -89.74 -20.73
CA ARG A 776 -6.20 -91.16 -20.74
C ARG A 776 -5.59 -91.58 -19.40
N SER A 777 -6.22 -92.56 -18.76
CA SER A 777 -5.66 -93.30 -17.63
C SER A 777 -5.49 -94.78 -18.00
N ALA A 778 -5.01 -95.59 -17.05
CA ALA A 778 -4.99 -97.04 -17.21
C ALA A 778 -6.40 -97.67 -17.31
N ALA A 779 -7.46 -97.01 -16.83
CA ALA A 779 -8.82 -97.56 -16.80
C ALA A 779 -9.85 -96.81 -17.67
N THR A 780 -9.61 -95.54 -18.03
CA THR A 780 -10.57 -94.73 -18.80
C THR A 780 -9.86 -93.83 -19.81
N SER A 781 -10.52 -93.56 -20.94
CA SER A 781 -10.09 -92.54 -21.90
C SER A 781 -11.30 -91.83 -22.50
N GLY A 782 -11.20 -90.54 -22.76
CA GLY A 782 -12.30 -89.74 -23.33
C GLY A 782 -11.82 -88.44 -23.95
N SER A 783 -12.71 -87.81 -24.72
CA SER A 783 -12.50 -86.49 -25.31
C SER A 783 -13.80 -85.67 -25.28
N GLY A 784 -13.70 -84.37 -25.02
CA GLY A 784 -14.84 -83.45 -24.94
C GLY A 784 -14.51 -82.16 -24.20
N PRO A 785 -15.50 -81.33 -23.87
CA PRO A 785 -15.30 -80.13 -23.05
C PRO A 785 -14.56 -80.45 -21.75
N CYS A 786 -13.53 -79.68 -21.39
CA CYS A 786 -12.76 -79.93 -20.17
C CYS A 786 -13.63 -79.88 -18.89
N THR A 787 -14.76 -79.17 -18.92
CA THR A 787 -15.77 -79.10 -17.85
C THR A 787 -16.45 -80.44 -17.56
N GLU A 788 -16.46 -81.36 -18.53
CA GLU A 788 -17.14 -82.66 -18.44
C GLU A 788 -16.16 -83.81 -18.13
N LYS A 789 -14.85 -83.51 -17.98
CA LYS A 789 -13.84 -84.50 -17.62
C LYS A 789 -14.17 -85.12 -16.26
N GLN A 790 -14.46 -86.41 -16.24
CA GLN A 790 -14.57 -87.17 -15.00
C GLN A 790 -13.18 -87.38 -14.39
N ARG A 791 -12.95 -86.91 -13.15
CA ARG A 791 -11.71 -87.23 -12.42
C ARG A 791 -11.76 -88.71 -12.03
N GLY A 792 -11.01 -89.54 -12.75
CA GLY A 792 -10.89 -90.98 -12.44
C GLY A 792 -10.22 -91.19 -11.08
N THR A 793 -10.71 -92.15 -10.30
CA THR A 793 -10.16 -92.55 -8.99
C THR A 793 -8.99 -93.53 -9.10
N ASP A 794 -8.43 -93.70 -10.29
CA ASP A 794 -7.44 -94.73 -10.59
C ASP A 794 -6.06 -94.40 -10.03
N LYS A 795 -5.37 -95.40 -9.47
CA LYS A 795 -3.99 -95.29 -9.02
C LYS A 795 -3.04 -95.40 -10.23
N GLY A 796 -2.48 -94.28 -10.70
CA GLY A 796 -1.49 -94.22 -11.79
C GLY A 796 -1.33 -92.80 -12.37
N ILE A 797 -0.44 -92.62 -13.35
CA ILE A 797 -0.28 -91.35 -14.09
C ILE A 797 -1.43 -91.20 -15.09
N GLN A 798 -2.09 -90.04 -15.11
CA GLN A 798 -3.14 -89.72 -16.08
C GLN A 798 -2.63 -88.68 -17.09
N ASP A 799 -2.75 -88.97 -18.38
CA ASP A 799 -2.44 -88.03 -19.45
C ASP A 799 -3.65 -87.12 -19.71
N VAL A 800 -3.43 -85.81 -19.84
CA VAL A 800 -4.47 -84.83 -20.21
C VAL A 800 -3.90 -83.88 -21.26
N THR A 801 -4.46 -83.92 -22.47
CA THR A 801 -4.12 -82.97 -23.54
C THR A 801 -5.18 -81.89 -23.60
N TRP A 802 -4.75 -80.64 -23.46
CA TRP A 802 -5.63 -79.48 -23.52
C TRP A 802 -5.65 -78.90 -24.93
N LYS A 803 -6.84 -78.47 -25.38
CA LYS A 803 -7.07 -77.86 -26.70
C LYS A 803 -7.88 -76.58 -26.52
N MET A 804 -7.31 -75.47 -26.97
CA MET A 804 -7.97 -74.16 -26.94
C MET A 804 -9.23 -74.18 -27.80
N ARG A 805 -10.38 -73.82 -27.21
CA ARG A 805 -11.66 -73.69 -27.92
C ARG A 805 -12.06 -72.24 -28.12
N ASP A 806 -11.83 -71.41 -27.10
CA ASP A 806 -12.12 -69.98 -27.12
C ASP A 806 -10.92 -69.21 -26.55
N GLU A 807 -10.03 -68.80 -27.44
CA GLU A 807 -8.78 -68.11 -27.07
C GLU A 807 -9.04 -66.74 -26.43
N ASP A 808 -9.96 -65.97 -27.02
CA ASP A 808 -10.26 -64.63 -26.55
C ASP A 808 -10.98 -64.67 -25.18
N GLY A 809 -11.95 -65.56 -25.02
CA GLY A 809 -12.62 -65.78 -23.73
C GLY A 809 -11.67 -66.31 -22.65
N PHE A 810 -10.73 -67.20 -23.02
CA PHE A 810 -9.73 -67.74 -22.09
C PHE A 810 -8.82 -66.65 -21.53
N TYR A 811 -8.19 -65.85 -22.40
CA TYR A 811 -7.27 -64.81 -21.95
C TYR A 811 -8.00 -63.65 -21.29
N LYS A 812 -9.24 -63.33 -21.71
CA LYS A 812 -10.07 -62.35 -21.01
C LYS A 812 -10.35 -62.80 -19.58
N ALA A 813 -10.84 -64.02 -19.37
CA ALA A 813 -11.15 -64.53 -18.04
C ALA A 813 -9.90 -64.69 -17.15
N LEU A 814 -8.76 -65.08 -17.75
CA LEU A 814 -7.50 -65.18 -17.03
C LEU A 814 -6.99 -63.81 -16.57
N SER A 815 -7.11 -62.79 -17.41
CA SER A 815 -6.78 -61.42 -17.05
C SER A 815 -7.75 -60.86 -16.01
N ASP A 816 -9.06 -61.11 -16.15
CA ASP A 816 -10.10 -60.61 -15.24
C ASP A 816 -9.99 -61.25 -13.84
N GLU A 817 -9.69 -62.55 -13.75
CA GLU A 817 -9.64 -63.27 -12.47
C GLU A 817 -8.28 -63.18 -11.77
N TYR A 818 -7.20 -63.12 -12.53
CA TYR A 818 -5.83 -63.25 -12.00
C TYR A 818 -4.87 -62.16 -12.48
N GLY A 819 -5.29 -61.19 -13.29
CA GLY A 819 -4.41 -60.10 -13.76
C GLY A 819 -3.22 -60.56 -14.61
N ILE A 820 -3.25 -61.78 -15.18
CA ILE A 820 -2.15 -62.35 -15.97
C ILE A 820 -2.36 -62.05 -17.45
N GLN A 821 -1.37 -61.42 -18.07
CA GLN A 821 -1.44 -61.03 -19.49
C GLN A 821 -1.04 -62.19 -20.43
N LYS A 822 -1.66 -62.21 -21.62
CA LYS A 822 -1.43 -63.23 -22.65
C LYS A 822 0.05 -63.38 -23.01
N ASP A 823 0.77 -62.27 -23.11
CA ASP A 823 2.18 -62.22 -23.47
C ASP A 823 3.12 -62.73 -22.36
N TRP A 824 2.65 -62.86 -21.11
CA TRP A 824 3.43 -63.46 -20.00
C TRP A 824 3.44 -64.98 -20.05
N ILE A 825 2.68 -65.60 -20.96
CA ILE A 825 2.42 -67.03 -21.00
C ILE A 825 3.12 -67.68 -22.20
N LYS A 826 3.70 -68.86 -21.97
CA LYS A 826 4.14 -69.81 -22.99
C LYS A 826 3.40 -71.13 -22.83
N TRP A 827 3.03 -71.76 -23.94
CA TRP A 827 2.42 -73.09 -23.93
C TRP A 827 3.51 -74.15 -24.03
N VAL A 828 3.59 -75.02 -23.02
CA VAL A 828 4.59 -76.08 -22.98
C VAL A 828 4.02 -77.38 -23.53
N LYS A 829 4.89 -78.18 -24.16
CA LYS A 829 4.50 -79.46 -24.76
C LYS A 829 4.02 -80.47 -23.73
N SER A 830 4.65 -80.50 -22.56
CA SER A 830 4.29 -81.38 -21.44
C SER A 830 4.64 -80.74 -20.10
N HIS A 831 3.79 -80.91 -19.09
CA HIS A 831 3.99 -80.48 -17.70
C HIS A 831 3.52 -81.57 -16.75
N GLU A 832 4.37 -81.96 -15.81
CA GLU A 832 4.09 -83.07 -14.88
C GLU A 832 3.74 -82.54 -13.49
N ILE A 833 2.59 -82.96 -12.96
CA ILE A 833 2.17 -82.69 -11.58
C ILE A 833 2.18 -84.02 -10.81
N LEU A 834 3.26 -84.25 -10.08
CA LEU A 834 3.42 -85.41 -9.20
C LEU A 834 2.89 -85.10 -7.79
N GLN A 835 2.07 -85.98 -7.22
CA GLN A 835 1.72 -85.85 -5.81
C GLN A 835 2.88 -86.34 -4.92
N PRO A 836 3.31 -85.56 -3.91
CA PRO A 836 4.33 -86.03 -2.98
C PRO A 836 3.76 -87.14 -2.09
N CYS A 837 4.44 -88.28 -2.00
CA CYS A 837 4.10 -89.32 -1.04
C CYS A 837 4.28 -88.79 0.40
N THR A 838 3.20 -88.66 1.16
CA THR A 838 3.26 -88.33 2.59
C THR A 838 3.59 -89.56 3.42
N CYS A 839 4.74 -89.55 4.10
CA CYS A 839 5.17 -90.62 4.99
C CYS A 839 4.56 -90.39 6.40
N PRO A 840 3.76 -91.32 6.97
CA PRO A 840 3.00 -91.03 8.18
C PRO A 840 3.83 -90.96 9.48
N ILE A 841 5.11 -91.37 9.46
CA ILE A 841 5.92 -91.54 10.68
C ILE A 841 7.35 -90.99 10.47
N PRO A 842 7.83 -90.05 11.29
CA PRO A 842 9.21 -89.58 11.22
C PRO A 842 10.18 -90.63 11.80
N GLY A 843 11.14 -91.12 11.00
CA GLY A 843 12.27 -91.93 11.47
C GLY A 843 12.45 -93.32 10.83
N ASP A 844 11.54 -93.77 9.96
CA ASP A 844 11.68 -95.04 9.21
C ASP A 844 12.11 -94.76 7.75
N PRO A 845 12.85 -95.65 7.07
CA PRO A 845 13.10 -95.49 5.63
C PRO A 845 11.76 -95.63 4.90
N CYS A 846 11.32 -94.59 4.18
CA CYS A 846 10.06 -94.60 3.43
C CYS A 846 10.08 -95.65 2.30
N LEU A 847 9.82 -96.91 2.65
CA LEU A 847 9.72 -98.04 1.72
C LEU A 847 8.48 -97.98 0.83
N MET A 848 7.56 -97.03 1.07
CA MET A 848 6.33 -96.83 0.28
C MET A 848 6.50 -95.90 -0.93
N CYS A 849 7.69 -95.32 -1.16
CA CYS A 849 7.98 -94.51 -2.35
C CYS A 849 8.65 -95.35 -3.45
N SER A 850 8.02 -96.45 -3.86
CA SER A 850 8.50 -97.23 -5.01
C SER A 850 8.11 -96.53 -6.34
N PRO A 851 8.94 -96.60 -7.41
CA PRO A 851 8.73 -95.91 -8.70
C PRO A 851 7.43 -96.20 -9.49
N GLY A 852 6.47 -96.93 -8.92
CA GLY A 852 5.19 -97.28 -9.54
C GLY A 852 3.94 -96.90 -8.73
N MET A 853 4.09 -96.19 -7.60
CA MET A 853 2.96 -95.70 -6.78
C MET A 853 2.78 -94.18 -6.78
N LEU A 854 3.52 -93.45 -7.62
CA LEU A 854 3.27 -92.03 -7.84
C LEU A 854 1.98 -91.87 -8.65
N SER A 855 0.94 -91.31 -8.02
CA SER A 855 -0.22 -90.78 -8.72
C SER A 855 0.06 -89.34 -9.13
N GLY A 856 -0.15 -89.02 -10.40
CA GLY A 856 0.10 -87.69 -10.93
C GLY A 856 -0.66 -87.49 -12.24
N GLU A 857 -0.70 -86.26 -12.70
CA GLU A 857 -1.23 -85.94 -14.02
C GLU A 857 -0.12 -85.38 -14.90
N LEU A 858 -0.05 -85.86 -16.15
CA LEU A 858 0.82 -85.35 -17.18
C LEU A 858 -0.02 -84.52 -18.15
N TYR A 859 0.16 -83.21 -18.10
CA TYR A 859 -0.58 -82.26 -18.91
C TYR A 859 0.19 -81.94 -20.19
N TYR A 860 -0.47 -82.04 -21.34
CA TYR A 860 0.08 -81.68 -22.65
C TYR A 860 -0.62 -80.43 -23.18
N ASN A 861 0.14 -79.58 -23.88
CA ASN A 861 -0.29 -78.24 -24.30
C ASN A 861 -0.84 -77.44 -23.11
N TYR A 862 0.01 -77.14 -22.14
CA TYR A 862 -0.42 -76.50 -20.89
C TYR A 862 0.23 -75.12 -20.74
N PRO A 863 -0.48 -74.08 -20.24
CA PRO A 863 0.08 -72.74 -20.13
C PRO A 863 1.01 -72.64 -18.92
N ARG A 864 2.18 -72.03 -19.10
CA ARG A 864 3.14 -71.70 -18.05
C ARG A 864 3.66 -70.28 -18.25
N ARG A 865 4.17 -69.67 -17.19
CA ARG A 865 4.84 -68.36 -17.31
C ARG A 865 6.07 -68.44 -18.22
N LYS A 866 6.36 -67.35 -18.93
CA LYS A 866 7.66 -67.12 -19.59
C LYS A 866 8.78 -66.90 -18.57
N ASP A 867 10.00 -66.78 -19.08
CA ASP A 867 11.16 -66.51 -18.22
C ASP A 867 11.10 -65.07 -17.70
N ASP A 868 11.78 -64.77 -16.58
CA ASP A 868 11.59 -63.50 -15.86
C ASP A 868 11.85 -62.25 -16.72
N ASP A 869 12.79 -62.33 -17.67
CA ASP A 869 13.17 -61.23 -18.58
C ASP A 869 12.09 -60.94 -19.64
N ASP A 870 11.19 -61.90 -19.90
CA ASP A 870 10.08 -61.77 -20.85
C ASP A 870 8.76 -61.33 -20.19
N ILE A 871 8.80 -61.04 -18.89
CA ILE A 871 7.63 -60.63 -18.10
C ILE A 871 7.90 -59.24 -17.53
N ASP A 872 7.23 -58.23 -18.10
CA ASP A 872 7.28 -56.86 -17.59
C ASP A 872 6.11 -56.59 -16.66
N VAL A 873 6.39 -56.38 -15.37
CA VAL A 873 5.39 -55.99 -14.38
C VAL A 873 5.37 -54.45 -14.34
N PRO A 874 4.25 -53.80 -14.73
CA PRO A 874 4.19 -52.33 -14.80
C PRO A 874 4.45 -51.67 -13.45
N ASN A 875 5.37 -50.68 -13.42
CA ASN A 875 5.61 -49.88 -12.22
C ASN A 875 4.69 -48.64 -12.24
N PRO A 876 3.67 -48.55 -11.37
CA PRO A 876 2.76 -47.41 -11.36
C PRO A 876 3.46 -46.09 -11.00
N LYS A 877 4.60 -46.12 -10.28
CA LYS A 877 5.41 -44.91 -10.06
C LYS A 877 5.84 -44.27 -11.36
N LYS A 878 6.23 -45.05 -12.38
CA LYS A 878 6.63 -44.51 -13.69
C LYS A 878 5.48 -43.82 -14.41
N VAL A 879 4.25 -44.30 -14.21
CA VAL A 879 3.03 -43.73 -14.80
C VAL A 879 2.68 -42.42 -14.11
N VAL A 880 2.71 -42.40 -12.78
CA VAL A 880 2.44 -41.19 -12.00
C VAL A 880 3.54 -40.16 -12.20
N ASP A 881 4.83 -40.55 -12.16
CA ASP A 881 5.98 -39.68 -12.47
C ASP A 881 5.83 -38.99 -13.83
N ALA A 882 5.42 -39.73 -14.87
CA ALA A 882 5.17 -39.17 -16.18
C ALA A 882 4.01 -38.16 -16.18
N ALA A 883 3.01 -38.35 -15.32
CA ALA A 883 1.85 -37.47 -15.18
C ALA A 883 2.04 -36.28 -14.22
N ILE A 884 3.09 -36.27 -13.38
CA ILE A 884 3.35 -35.21 -12.38
C ILE A 884 3.29 -33.79 -12.96
N PRO A 885 3.92 -33.46 -14.10
CA PRO A 885 3.87 -32.11 -14.65
C PRO A 885 2.44 -31.62 -14.91
N ASN A 886 1.58 -32.53 -15.38
CA ASN A 886 0.17 -32.23 -15.64
C ASN A 886 -0.68 -32.23 -14.36
N ILE A 887 -0.28 -32.97 -13.33
CA ILE A 887 -0.92 -32.94 -12.01
C ILE A 887 -0.70 -31.59 -11.34
N THR A 888 0.52 -31.05 -11.37
CA THR A 888 0.80 -29.70 -10.85
C THR A 888 -0.03 -28.65 -11.60
N SER A 889 -0.09 -28.74 -12.93
CA SER A 889 -0.91 -27.84 -13.75
C SER A 889 -2.41 -27.99 -13.47
N LEU A 890 -2.89 -29.22 -13.25
CA LEU A 890 -4.27 -29.49 -12.85
C LEU A 890 -4.58 -28.89 -11.47
N SER A 891 -3.68 -29.02 -10.48
CA SER A 891 -3.84 -28.40 -9.17
C SER A 891 -3.88 -26.87 -9.25
N THR A 892 -3.01 -26.26 -10.05
CA THR A 892 -3.03 -24.81 -10.32
C THR A 892 -4.34 -24.38 -10.98
N THR A 893 -4.78 -25.13 -11.99
CA THR A 893 -6.04 -24.87 -12.71
C THR A 893 -7.24 -25.01 -11.78
N MET A 894 -7.26 -26.02 -10.91
CA MET A 894 -8.30 -26.20 -9.90
C MET A 894 -8.32 -25.06 -8.90
N LEU A 895 -7.16 -24.58 -8.46
CA LEU A 895 -7.06 -23.50 -7.48
C LEU A 895 -7.52 -22.16 -8.07
N SER A 896 -7.10 -21.84 -9.30
CA SER A 896 -7.54 -20.63 -10.00
C SER A 896 -9.03 -20.68 -10.30
N THR A 897 -9.53 -21.82 -10.80
CA THR A 897 -10.97 -21.99 -11.08
C THR A 897 -11.79 -21.90 -9.80
N TYR A 898 -11.32 -22.48 -8.69
CA TYR A 898 -12.01 -22.37 -7.40
C TYR A 898 -12.01 -20.93 -6.87
N PHE A 899 -10.93 -20.19 -7.05
CA PHE A 899 -10.89 -18.77 -6.71
C PHE A 899 -11.93 -17.99 -7.53
N GLU A 900 -12.00 -18.23 -8.84
CA GLU A 900 -13.00 -17.62 -9.72
C GLU A 900 -14.45 -18.05 -9.37
N MET A 901 -14.66 -19.28 -8.89
CA MET A 901 -15.95 -19.71 -8.33
C MET A 901 -16.30 -18.96 -7.04
N ARG A 902 -15.30 -18.66 -6.20
CA ARG A 902 -15.46 -17.99 -4.90
C ARG A 902 -15.71 -16.49 -5.05
N THR A 903 -15.10 -15.88 -6.07
CA THR A 903 -15.31 -14.49 -6.48
C THR A 903 -16.49 -14.34 -7.44
N PHE A 904 -17.13 -15.45 -7.82
CA PHE A 904 -18.21 -15.50 -8.81
C PHE A 904 -17.84 -14.92 -10.20
N THR A 905 -16.55 -14.87 -10.53
CA THR A 905 -16.03 -14.38 -11.81
C THR A 905 -15.82 -15.49 -12.84
N LEU A 906 -16.03 -16.75 -12.46
CA LEU A 906 -15.87 -17.89 -13.36
C LEU A 906 -16.98 -17.95 -14.42
N ASP A 907 -16.61 -17.80 -15.70
CA ASP A 907 -17.50 -18.08 -16.84
C ASP A 907 -17.59 -19.59 -17.16
N ALA A 908 -18.19 -20.38 -16.26
CA ALA A 908 -18.54 -21.77 -16.50
C ALA A 908 -19.63 -22.27 -15.56
N ASP A 909 -20.37 -23.31 -15.96
CA ASP A 909 -21.32 -23.97 -15.06
C ASP A 909 -20.55 -24.66 -13.91
N TYR A 910 -20.89 -24.32 -12.66
CA TYR A 910 -20.17 -24.83 -11.49
C TYR A 910 -20.33 -26.35 -11.32
N GLY A 911 -21.45 -26.91 -11.80
CA GLY A 911 -21.67 -28.34 -11.84
C GLY A 911 -20.78 -29.04 -12.86
N ASP A 912 -20.58 -28.43 -14.04
CA ASP A 912 -19.63 -28.89 -15.04
C ASP A 912 -18.18 -28.78 -14.54
N VAL A 913 -17.83 -27.74 -13.80
CA VAL A 913 -16.51 -27.61 -13.15
C VAL A 913 -16.28 -28.71 -12.12
N ALA A 914 -17.22 -28.89 -11.17
CA ALA A 914 -17.15 -29.94 -10.17
C ALA A 914 -17.05 -31.34 -10.79
N THR A 915 -17.78 -31.58 -11.88
CA THR A 915 -17.75 -32.83 -12.65
C THR A 915 -16.43 -33.04 -13.41
N SER A 916 -15.87 -31.97 -13.95
CA SER A 916 -14.65 -32.01 -14.75
C SER A 916 -13.43 -32.35 -13.90
N PHE A 917 -13.34 -31.78 -12.69
CA PHE A 917 -12.20 -32.06 -11.80
C PHE A 917 -12.31 -33.40 -11.05
N SER A 918 -13.49 -34.01 -10.93
CA SER A 918 -13.66 -35.18 -10.07
C SER A 918 -12.91 -36.43 -10.54
N MET A 919 -12.97 -36.78 -11.84
CA MET A 919 -12.32 -38.01 -12.33
C MET A 919 -10.79 -37.97 -12.23
N PRO A 920 -10.10 -36.90 -12.65
CA PRO A 920 -8.64 -36.82 -12.49
C PRO A 920 -8.18 -36.96 -11.03
N VAL A 921 -8.88 -36.30 -10.10
CA VAL A 921 -8.54 -36.32 -8.67
C VAL A 921 -8.71 -37.71 -8.07
N PHE A 922 -9.83 -38.38 -8.33
CA PHE A 922 -10.05 -39.73 -7.79
C PHE A 922 -9.09 -40.77 -8.36
N MET A 923 -8.74 -40.65 -9.65
CA MET A 923 -7.75 -41.52 -10.26
C MET A 923 -6.37 -41.35 -9.59
N MET A 924 -5.99 -40.12 -9.24
CA MET A 924 -4.74 -39.87 -8.55
C MET A 924 -4.72 -40.49 -7.15
N GLN A 925 -5.82 -40.36 -6.39
CA GLN A 925 -5.96 -40.99 -5.09
C GLN A 925 -5.85 -42.53 -5.17
N ASP A 926 -6.52 -43.15 -6.15
CA ASP A 926 -6.46 -44.60 -6.37
C ASP A 926 -5.04 -45.08 -6.77
N ALA A 927 -4.34 -44.31 -7.60
CA ALA A 927 -2.98 -44.62 -8.01
C ALA A 927 -2.02 -44.60 -6.80
N THR A 928 -2.15 -43.59 -5.94
CA THR A 928 -1.34 -43.46 -4.73
C THR A 928 -1.63 -44.57 -3.71
N GLU A 929 -2.90 -44.95 -3.52
CA GLU A 929 -3.28 -46.05 -2.63
C GLU A 929 -2.76 -47.41 -3.15
N SER A 930 -2.77 -47.61 -4.47
CA SER A 930 -2.14 -48.79 -5.07
C SER A 930 -0.64 -48.83 -4.81
N MET A 931 0.06 -47.70 -4.96
CA MET A 931 1.48 -47.61 -4.63
C MET A 931 1.75 -47.92 -3.15
N LYS A 932 0.90 -47.45 -2.23
CA LYS A 932 1.00 -47.78 -0.79
C LYS A 932 0.88 -49.29 -0.57
N THR A 933 -0.08 -49.93 -1.25
CA THR A 933 -0.27 -51.38 -1.16
C THR A 933 0.89 -52.16 -1.78
N ILE A 934 1.38 -51.76 -2.95
CA ILE A 934 2.53 -52.37 -3.64
C ILE A 934 3.79 -52.28 -2.77
N LYS A 935 4.06 -51.10 -2.20
CA LYS A 935 5.19 -50.88 -1.29
C LYS A 935 5.09 -51.80 -0.06
N LYS A 936 3.90 -51.93 0.53
CA LYS A 936 3.64 -52.84 1.65
C LYS A 936 3.89 -54.30 1.28
N ILE A 937 3.33 -54.78 0.16
CA ILE A 937 3.52 -56.16 -0.31
C ILE A 937 4.98 -56.41 -0.66
N GLY A 938 5.65 -55.45 -1.30
CA GLY A 938 7.07 -55.51 -1.61
C GLY A 938 7.95 -55.64 -0.36
N ALA A 939 7.65 -54.85 0.69
CA ALA A 939 8.31 -54.97 1.98
C ALA A 939 8.05 -56.32 2.67
N GLU A 940 6.81 -56.83 2.61
CA GLU A 940 6.49 -58.17 3.11
C GLU A 940 7.20 -59.28 2.30
N ALA A 941 7.31 -59.13 0.98
CA ALA A 941 7.96 -60.08 0.08
C ALA A 941 9.48 -60.11 0.30
N GLU A 942 10.08 -58.94 0.53
CA GLU A 942 11.47 -58.78 0.95
C GLU A 942 11.73 -59.48 2.30
N GLU A 943 10.86 -59.27 3.30
CA GLU A 943 10.97 -59.93 4.61
C GLU A 943 10.74 -61.46 4.53
N LYS A 944 9.80 -61.90 3.69
CA LYS A 944 9.39 -63.30 3.50
C LYS A 944 10.31 -64.13 2.61
N GLN A 945 11.43 -63.60 2.10
CA GLN A 945 12.56 -64.43 1.68
C GLN A 945 13.06 -65.37 2.81
N LYS A 946 12.52 -65.26 4.04
CA LYS A 946 12.78 -66.15 5.18
C LYS A 946 11.78 -67.25 5.53
N ASN A 947 10.59 -67.43 4.93
CA ASN A 947 9.86 -68.74 4.92
C ASN A 947 8.46 -68.71 4.28
N LYS A 948 8.09 -69.89 3.74
CA LYS A 948 6.82 -70.26 3.07
C LYS A 948 5.55 -69.67 3.71
N LEU A 949 4.88 -68.77 2.98
CA LEU A 949 3.41 -68.70 2.94
C LEU A 949 2.93 -67.94 1.69
N ILE A 950 3.01 -68.58 0.52
CA ILE A 950 2.85 -67.91 -0.81
C ILE A 950 1.38 -67.87 -1.31
N MET A 951 0.45 -68.65 -0.76
CA MET A 951 -0.83 -68.89 -1.46
C MET A 951 -2.05 -68.07 -1.01
N MET A 952 -2.06 -67.51 0.20
CA MET A 952 -3.26 -66.84 0.77
C MET A 952 -3.33 -65.34 0.46
N ILE A 953 -2.21 -64.74 0.02
CA ILE A 953 -2.08 -63.31 -0.28
C ILE A 953 -2.34 -63.00 -1.78
N LEU A 954 -2.12 -63.96 -2.70
CA LEU A 954 -2.27 -63.79 -4.15
C LEU A 954 -3.66 -63.27 -4.58
N THR A 955 -4.73 -63.71 -3.93
CA THR A 955 -6.10 -63.25 -4.24
C THR A 955 -6.34 -61.79 -3.87
N ILE A 956 -5.66 -61.28 -2.83
CA ILE A 956 -5.78 -59.89 -2.37
C ILE A 956 -4.96 -58.97 -3.26
N VAL A 957 -3.79 -59.43 -3.74
CA VAL A 957 -2.87 -58.57 -4.51
C VAL A 957 -3.34 -58.32 -5.94
N PHE A 958 -3.93 -59.32 -6.62
CA PHE A 958 -4.50 -59.09 -7.95
C PHE A 958 -5.75 -58.21 -7.94
N ALA A 959 -6.40 -58.02 -6.78
CA ALA A 959 -7.52 -57.10 -6.61
C ALA A 959 -7.09 -55.62 -6.44
N VAL A 960 -5.79 -55.34 -6.19
CA VAL A 960 -5.28 -53.99 -5.86
C VAL A 960 -4.43 -53.38 -6.99
N ILE A 961 -4.42 -53.99 -8.17
CA ILE A 961 -3.86 -53.35 -9.38
C ILE A 961 -4.96 -52.43 -9.94
N PRO A 962 -4.86 -51.09 -9.80
CA PRO A 962 -5.92 -50.13 -10.17
C PRO A 962 -6.20 -50.09 -11.67
N PHE A 963 -5.45 -50.87 -12.46
CA PHE A 963 -5.64 -50.99 -13.90
C PHE A 963 -6.38 -52.28 -14.29
N ALA A 964 -6.52 -53.29 -13.43
CA ALA A 964 -7.07 -54.61 -13.82
C ALA A 964 -8.61 -54.65 -13.94
N GLY A 965 -9.28 -53.51 -14.17
CA GLY A 965 -10.63 -53.50 -14.72
C GLY A 965 -10.60 -53.89 -16.21
N GLU A 966 -11.75 -54.32 -16.74
CA GLU A 966 -12.00 -54.83 -18.10
C GLU A 966 -11.33 -54.07 -19.28
N ALA A 967 -10.79 -52.86 -19.04
CA ALA A 967 -10.03 -52.06 -20.00
C ALA A 967 -8.52 -52.35 -20.06
N ALA A 968 -7.81 -52.70 -18.97
CA ALA A 968 -6.38 -53.04 -19.09
C ALA A 968 -6.13 -54.48 -19.55
N ALA A 969 -7.13 -55.36 -19.48
CA ALA A 969 -7.06 -56.69 -20.08
C ALA A 969 -6.93 -56.65 -21.61
N ALA A 970 -7.48 -55.61 -22.26
CA ALA A 970 -7.47 -55.45 -23.71
C ALA A 970 -6.17 -54.82 -24.25
N ILE A 971 -5.38 -54.18 -23.38
CA ILE A 971 -4.27 -53.31 -23.76
C ILE A 971 -3.15 -53.56 -22.76
N GLY A 972 -2.19 -54.42 -23.12
CA GLY A 972 -1.13 -54.92 -22.23
C GLY A 972 -0.42 -53.84 -21.40
N GLY A 973 0.18 -54.25 -20.29
CA GLY A 973 0.67 -53.37 -19.22
C GLY A 973 1.69 -52.32 -19.65
N VAL A 974 2.41 -52.56 -20.76
CA VAL A 974 3.30 -51.57 -21.40
C VAL A 974 2.53 -50.58 -22.28
N ALA A 975 1.45 -51.01 -22.91
CA ALA A 975 0.61 -50.17 -23.76
C ALA A 975 -0.24 -49.17 -22.96
N ALA A 976 -0.61 -49.48 -21.71
CA ALA A 976 -1.20 -48.51 -20.79
C ALA A 976 -0.22 -47.38 -20.43
N ILE A 977 1.03 -47.72 -20.10
CA ILE A 977 2.11 -46.74 -19.85
C ILE A 977 2.40 -45.91 -21.11
N ALA A 978 2.45 -46.56 -22.29
CA ALA A 978 2.68 -45.90 -23.56
C ALA A 978 1.54 -44.96 -23.98
N ARG A 979 0.27 -45.28 -23.64
CA ARG A 979 -0.89 -44.41 -23.90
C ARG A 979 -0.90 -43.18 -22.99
N VAL A 980 -0.56 -43.35 -21.72
CA VAL A 980 -0.37 -42.21 -20.80
C VAL A 980 0.77 -41.32 -21.30
N ALA A 981 1.89 -41.90 -21.75
CA ALA A 981 2.98 -41.14 -22.38
C ALA A 981 2.59 -40.48 -23.72
N LEU A 982 1.67 -41.07 -24.49
CA LEU A 982 1.14 -40.51 -25.75
C LEU A 982 0.20 -39.32 -25.54
N VAL A 983 -0.57 -39.30 -24.45
CA VAL A 983 -1.43 -38.16 -24.05
C VAL A 983 -0.60 -37.02 -23.43
N ILE A 984 0.59 -37.33 -22.89
CA ILE A 984 1.47 -36.38 -22.18
C ILE A 984 2.61 -35.84 -23.08
N GLY A 985 3.00 -36.54 -24.15
CA GLY A 985 4.00 -36.07 -25.11
C GLY A 985 3.49 -34.96 -26.02
N GLU A 986 4.39 -34.25 -26.72
CA GLU A 986 4.17 -33.09 -27.63
C GLU A 986 3.06 -33.24 -28.71
N ALA A 987 2.32 -34.35 -28.74
CA ALA A 987 1.15 -34.61 -29.57
C ALA A 987 -0.21 -34.31 -28.88
N GLY A 988 -0.25 -33.49 -27.83
CA GLY A 988 -1.47 -33.01 -27.16
C GLY A 988 -2.38 -32.09 -27.99
N ASN A 989 -2.37 -32.20 -29.33
CA ASN A 989 -3.29 -31.50 -30.24
C ASN A 989 -4.31 -32.44 -30.90
N ALA A 990 -4.27 -33.75 -30.61
CA ALA A 990 -5.33 -34.66 -30.98
C ALA A 990 -6.33 -34.77 -29.82
N ALA A 991 -7.27 -33.84 -29.74
CA ALA A 991 -8.38 -33.91 -28.81
C ALA A 991 -9.13 -35.24 -29.01
N LEU A 992 -9.02 -36.14 -28.04
CA LEU A 992 -9.86 -37.34 -27.99
C LEU A 992 -11.31 -36.88 -27.93
N THR A 993 -12.12 -37.27 -28.92
CA THR A 993 -13.53 -36.90 -28.94
C THR A 993 -14.28 -37.63 -27.82
N VAL A 994 -15.46 -37.12 -27.42
CA VAL A 994 -16.35 -37.84 -26.48
C VAL A 994 -16.61 -39.29 -26.94
N ALA A 995 -16.61 -39.56 -28.25
CA ALA A 995 -16.74 -40.90 -28.79
C ALA A 995 -15.51 -41.79 -28.51
N ASP A 996 -14.30 -41.23 -28.55
CA ASP A 996 -13.07 -41.96 -28.24
C ASP A 996 -13.00 -42.35 -26.76
N ILE A 997 -13.50 -41.47 -25.88
CA ILE A 997 -13.58 -41.71 -24.43
C ILE A 997 -14.62 -42.78 -24.09
N VAL A 998 -15.75 -42.83 -24.81
CA VAL A 998 -16.74 -43.91 -24.65
C VAL A 998 -16.19 -45.26 -25.12
N ASN A 999 -15.32 -45.26 -26.13
CA ASN A 999 -14.67 -46.46 -26.65
C ASN A 999 -13.49 -46.93 -25.77
N ASP A 1000 -12.78 -46.01 -25.11
CA ASP A 1000 -11.74 -46.31 -24.12
C ASP A 1000 -11.96 -45.58 -22.77
N PRO A 1001 -12.89 -46.08 -21.93
CA PRO A 1001 -13.25 -45.44 -20.66
C PRO A 1001 -12.08 -45.27 -19.69
N ALA A 1002 -11.08 -46.15 -19.74
CA ALA A 1002 -9.94 -46.09 -18.81
C ALA A 1002 -9.01 -44.90 -19.07
N SER A 1003 -9.02 -44.36 -20.28
CA SER A 1003 -8.31 -43.11 -20.60
C SER A 1003 -9.07 -41.84 -20.20
N ALA A 1004 -10.34 -41.94 -19.80
CA ALA A 1004 -11.20 -40.78 -19.55
C ALA A 1004 -10.63 -39.76 -18.55
N PRO A 1005 -10.08 -40.15 -17.38
CA PRO A 1005 -9.50 -39.18 -16.46
C PRO A 1005 -8.31 -38.42 -17.04
N PHE A 1006 -7.47 -39.08 -17.85
CA PHE A 1006 -6.31 -38.47 -18.50
C PHE A 1006 -6.72 -37.56 -19.65
N ALA A 1007 -7.74 -37.96 -20.42
CA ALA A 1007 -8.29 -37.13 -21.49
C ALA A 1007 -8.96 -35.87 -20.93
N ILE A 1008 -9.71 -36.00 -19.83
CA ILE A 1008 -10.32 -34.86 -19.12
C ILE A 1008 -9.23 -33.96 -18.52
N ALA A 1009 -8.22 -34.51 -17.84
CA ALA A 1009 -7.10 -33.72 -17.35
C ALA A 1009 -6.36 -33.01 -18.49
N GLY A 1010 -6.14 -33.69 -19.60
CA GLY A 1010 -5.54 -33.12 -20.81
C GLY A 1010 -6.41 -32.05 -21.46
N LEU A 1011 -7.74 -32.15 -21.44
CA LEU A 1011 -8.63 -31.07 -21.89
C LEU A 1011 -8.54 -29.84 -20.99
N LEU A 1012 -8.39 -30.03 -19.67
CA LEU A 1012 -8.29 -28.94 -18.70
C LEU A 1012 -6.89 -28.29 -18.69
N VAL A 1013 -5.86 -29.02 -19.09
CA VAL A 1013 -4.43 -28.59 -19.04
C VAL A 1013 -3.85 -28.28 -20.44
N GLY A 1014 -4.46 -28.76 -21.51
CA GLY A 1014 -3.85 -28.94 -22.84
C GLY A 1014 -3.68 -27.72 -23.76
N ALA A 1015 -3.87 -26.50 -23.27
CA ALA A 1015 -3.41 -25.31 -23.98
C ALA A 1015 -2.07 -24.88 -23.36
N GLY A 1016 -0.97 -25.18 -24.05
CA GLY A 1016 0.38 -24.87 -23.58
C GLY A 1016 0.50 -23.44 -23.02
N ALA A 1017 0.94 -23.35 -21.76
CA ALA A 1017 1.50 -22.17 -21.11
C ALA A 1017 0.84 -20.81 -21.45
N ALA A 1018 -0.30 -20.51 -20.79
CA ALA A 1018 -0.81 -19.17 -20.41
C ALA A 1018 -2.35 -19.00 -20.47
N GLY A 1019 -3.13 -19.99 -20.94
CA GLY A 1019 -4.59 -19.86 -21.08
C GLY A 1019 -5.41 -20.53 -19.97
N ARG A 1020 -6.35 -19.80 -19.36
CA ARG A 1020 -7.38 -20.33 -18.45
C ARG A 1020 -8.36 -21.24 -19.24
N PRO A 1021 -8.93 -22.32 -18.67
CA PRO A 1021 -9.90 -23.16 -19.38
C PRO A 1021 -11.19 -22.39 -19.67
N SER A 1022 -11.64 -22.38 -20.92
CA SER A 1022 -12.90 -21.72 -21.30
C SER A 1022 -14.14 -22.49 -20.82
N ARG A 1023 -15.31 -21.83 -20.75
CA ARG A 1023 -16.63 -22.46 -20.55
C ARG A 1023 -16.81 -23.74 -21.36
N LYS A 1024 -16.42 -23.69 -22.64
CA LYS A 1024 -16.53 -24.81 -23.58
C LYS A 1024 -15.68 -26.00 -23.15
N MET A 1025 -14.48 -25.76 -22.63
CA MET A 1025 -13.57 -26.83 -22.17
C MET A 1025 -14.14 -27.53 -20.93
N PHE A 1026 -14.71 -26.79 -19.98
CA PHE A 1026 -15.42 -27.39 -18.84
C PHE A 1026 -16.66 -28.18 -19.27
N SER A 1027 -17.44 -27.66 -20.22
CA SER A 1027 -18.61 -28.38 -20.72
C SER A 1027 -18.24 -29.66 -21.49
N GLU A 1028 -17.18 -29.62 -22.30
CA GLU A 1028 -16.66 -30.79 -23.02
C GLU A 1028 -16.07 -31.85 -22.05
N ALA A 1029 -15.31 -31.42 -21.04
CA ALA A 1029 -14.79 -32.29 -19.99
C ALA A 1029 -15.90 -32.94 -19.15
N ALA A 1030 -16.91 -32.16 -18.74
CA ALA A 1030 -18.08 -32.68 -18.05
C ALA A 1030 -18.91 -33.61 -18.95
N GLY A 1031 -19.05 -33.29 -20.23
CA GLY A 1031 -19.69 -34.12 -21.26
C GLY A 1031 -18.99 -35.47 -21.43
N ALA A 1032 -17.65 -35.47 -21.45
CA ALA A 1032 -16.84 -36.68 -21.50
C ALA A 1032 -17.10 -37.61 -20.30
N ARG A 1033 -17.17 -37.05 -19.08
CA ARG A 1033 -17.59 -37.82 -17.90
C ARG A 1033 -19.03 -38.34 -18.07
N LYS A 1034 -19.98 -37.48 -18.41
CA LYS A 1034 -21.42 -37.83 -18.52
C LYS A 1034 -21.69 -38.93 -19.55
N ALA A 1035 -20.84 -39.06 -20.57
CA ALA A 1035 -20.95 -40.11 -21.59
C ALA A 1035 -20.62 -41.53 -21.07
N LEU A 1036 -19.97 -41.66 -19.91
CA LEU A 1036 -19.68 -42.96 -19.29
C LEU A 1036 -20.90 -43.53 -18.56
N SER A 1037 -21.43 -44.65 -19.08
CA SER A 1037 -22.52 -45.39 -18.43
C SER A 1037 -22.09 -46.07 -17.13
N ALA A 1038 -23.06 -46.43 -16.28
CA ALA A 1038 -22.80 -47.16 -15.04
C ALA A 1038 -22.02 -48.48 -15.25
N ASP A 1039 -22.24 -49.17 -16.38
CA ASP A 1039 -21.48 -50.39 -16.72
C ASP A 1039 -20.04 -50.08 -17.10
N LYS A 1040 -19.77 -48.93 -17.75
CA LYS A 1040 -18.40 -48.49 -18.04
C LYS A 1040 -17.66 -47.98 -16.79
N LEU A 1041 -18.37 -47.47 -15.79
CA LEU A 1041 -17.76 -47.05 -14.51
C LEU A 1041 -17.31 -48.22 -13.63
N LYS A 1042 -17.81 -49.43 -13.87
CA LYS A 1042 -17.34 -50.66 -13.20
C LYS A 1042 -15.86 -50.98 -13.47
N LEU A 1043 -15.26 -50.29 -14.45
CA LEU A 1043 -13.85 -50.37 -14.79
C LEU A 1043 -12.94 -49.66 -13.77
N PHE A 1044 -13.49 -48.76 -12.95
CA PHE A 1044 -12.76 -48.05 -11.89
C PHE A 1044 -12.99 -48.71 -10.53
N SER A 1045 -12.16 -48.38 -9.53
CA SER A 1045 -12.27 -48.98 -8.19
C SER A 1045 -13.63 -48.71 -7.53
N GLU A 1046 -14.01 -49.53 -6.54
CA GLU A 1046 -15.24 -49.30 -5.77
C GLU A 1046 -15.23 -47.93 -5.05
N SER A 1047 -14.05 -47.49 -4.60
CA SER A 1047 -13.80 -46.17 -3.99
C SER A 1047 -14.06 -45.04 -4.98
N PHE A 1048 -13.51 -45.14 -6.20
CA PHE A 1048 -13.75 -44.18 -7.27
C PHE A 1048 -15.24 -44.09 -7.60
N GLN A 1049 -15.88 -45.24 -7.83
CA GLN A 1049 -17.30 -45.30 -8.16
C GLN A 1049 -18.17 -44.68 -7.05
N HIS A 1050 -17.78 -44.85 -5.79
CA HIS A 1050 -18.47 -44.25 -4.65
C HIS A 1050 -18.38 -42.73 -4.63
N LYS A 1051 -17.16 -42.18 -4.70
CA LYS A 1051 -16.91 -40.73 -4.71
C LYS A 1051 -17.55 -40.05 -5.92
N ASP A 1052 -17.47 -40.70 -7.08
CA ASP A 1052 -18.09 -40.23 -8.31
C ASP A 1052 -19.63 -40.18 -8.20
N ARG A 1053 -20.27 -41.23 -7.65
CA ARG A 1053 -21.73 -41.19 -7.38
C ARG A 1053 -22.12 -40.03 -6.49
N ILE A 1054 -21.30 -39.68 -5.50
CA ILE A 1054 -21.55 -38.53 -4.61
C ILE A 1054 -21.50 -37.22 -5.39
N VAL A 1055 -20.40 -36.96 -6.11
CA VAL A 1055 -20.27 -35.73 -6.91
C VAL A 1055 -21.40 -35.61 -7.92
N GLN A 1056 -21.71 -36.68 -8.66
CA GLN A 1056 -22.78 -36.66 -9.66
C GLN A 1056 -24.18 -36.48 -9.03
N LYS A 1057 -24.39 -37.00 -7.82
CA LYS A 1057 -25.64 -36.79 -7.07
C LYS A 1057 -25.78 -35.34 -6.60
N ILE A 1058 -24.70 -34.72 -6.12
CA ILE A 1058 -24.68 -33.32 -5.68
C ILE A 1058 -24.90 -32.40 -6.88
N VAL A 1059 -24.11 -32.56 -7.96
CA VAL A 1059 -24.22 -31.74 -9.18
C VAL A 1059 -25.60 -31.87 -9.83
N LYS A 1060 -26.18 -33.08 -9.87
CA LYS A 1060 -27.53 -33.29 -10.43
C LYS A 1060 -28.63 -32.59 -9.63
N LYS A 1061 -28.46 -32.37 -8.33
CA LYS A 1061 -29.38 -31.59 -7.50
C LYS A 1061 -29.22 -30.08 -7.70
N CYS A 1062 -28.06 -29.61 -8.14
CA CYS A 1062 -27.80 -28.19 -8.41
C CYS A 1062 -28.39 -27.72 -9.76
N LEU A 1063 -28.60 -28.64 -10.71
CA LEU A 1063 -29.15 -28.37 -12.05
C LEU A 1063 -30.69 -28.47 -12.14
N ALA A 1064 -31.38 -28.72 -11.03
CA ALA A 1064 -32.83 -28.93 -10.94
C ALA A 1064 -33.47 -27.87 -10.03
#